data_AF-A0A1W0X3H3-F1
#
_entry.id   AF-A0A1W0X3H3-F1
#
_cell.length_a   1.000
_cell.length_b   1.000
_cell.length_c   1.000
_cell.angle_alpha   90.00
_cell.angle_beta   90.00
_cell.angle_gamma   90.00
#
_symmetry.space_group_name_H-M   'P 1'
#
loop_
_entity.id
_entity.type
_entity.pdbx_description
1 polymer ?
#
loop_
_entity_poly.entity_id
_entity_poly.type
_entity_poly.pdbx_seq_one_letter_code
_entity_poly.pdbx_strand_id
1 'polypeptide(L)'
;MAVCLRYPAIPFLRPFAHRIAVTRIVRRGAVSSTQADSDPTTKGRNPRDVSDISSEKSPAALRLNAAQIQMIPESQRTVLFNTPLRELDPAGVQGMVEHLRSKGLWGFEPQILPAPTVQLPEMLGGSVEEHFRRIAEEQTRPYVSALDGLLRGQVPSMPAKWEYKAGWTKYEKDGTPYPIAYPDADALVFDVETCLSAGKYATLAAAVSADHWYTWCSSRLVNETPELLAPGERLDLRYLIPLETDSSADSISSNGSWRKERIVVGHNVAFDRSYIREQYLMEGSRMRFLDTMSLHIALAGFTTAQRAVHMKMTASRKKTEPPTEAEKKKEAAKLAKKKGAPENVNSRRWMEVGSMNNLEAVYQLHCDAILPYDKALSRIFVDGNLNDVRDNFDALMSYCANDVRATHQLAQALVPKFREAAPHPVTFGGLLEMSSVYLPVNKNWEIYISKSNEACTQIEDDLRRSLVKLAVDAVGMREGEAYKDDLWLWDLDWSSQKVTSRTKNLDLAALPNWYRELSKKSETVDAKGIPTPEDVSLRMRLTPKLMRLTWNGWPLHHTPEHGWGWLEPAPPDLEIVPRVELFEVKPPTKGKVKPPAEAAPFPLHKLHELAVKLGRPIGIAKSVPLPQPVATTGKKKNAVNTAVVNTVVSEEDWEKLGDMSPEEQRAFFAQNSSVSSFAGLAEGKNRVVRVLPPVTEVDQELSSYLSEDIEMREFQAKQQKRPPKVVLKKIVSPLERNEFYDVIPGCVFRRLTHANGLEHNVGSPLSKDFLQHFESGMLKASFGSASDAIRLSKMVSYWHNNKDRIESQLIGDLKVEDMPVTGNRTPPSYTADDRYGALLPRLAYMGTVTRRAVESTWMTASNVRSDRIGSELKAMIQSPPGYSIVGADVDSQELWIAAILGDSNWLKEHGCTAFGWMTLQGNKADGTDLHSKTAAQAGVERDQAKILNYGRIYGAGRDYAAVLLRNFNHELSEAQATGKAQKIYSFSKGYRQYRLNTMGKFLALKCGLNETDVEAPFKFSSLKEIYEMTSGKKVDVTDRRELSKVLSQLTESSFWNNGSESYMFNKLEAIATSAEPRTPVLDVRISRALMKENVEDDFLTSRVNWVVQSSAVDYLHLMLVCMKWLMTKYDIRGRFCLSIHDEVRYLVEDDDRDRAVLALHLTNLLTRAMFAHRLGMYDLPLSIAYFSAVDVDRVLRKDASVDCLTPSNPQGLERTYGVPKGEALSVFDAVARTGGRLDKQ
;
A
#
# COMPACT_ATOMS: atom_id res chain seq x y z
N MET A 1 6.45 11.23 51.62
CA MET A 1 5.27 11.44 52.48
C MET A 1 4.09 10.88 51.70
N ALA A 2 3.40 9.77 52.02
CA ALA A 2 2.91 9.28 53.32
C ALA A 2 1.85 10.26 53.90
N VAL A 3 0.61 9.90 54.29
CA VAL A 3 -0.01 8.58 54.62
C VAL A 3 -1.54 8.56 54.31
N CYS A 4 -2.02 7.40 53.85
CA CYS A 4 -3.34 6.74 54.01
C CYS A 4 -4.41 7.30 55.00
N LEU A 5 -5.74 7.25 54.66
CA LEU A 5 -6.81 6.47 55.36
C LEU A 5 -8.30 6.90 55.17
N ARG A 6 -9.20 5.88 55.17
CA ARG A 6 -10.63 5.80 55.67
C ARG A 6 -11.86 6.21 54.82
N TYR A 7 -12.67 5.18 54.49
CA TYR A 7 -14.15 5.09 54.52
C TYR A 7 -14.65 4.77 55.97
N PRO A 8 -15.97 4.54 56.32
CA PRO A 8 -17.27 4.61 55.59
C PRO A 8 -18.44 5.35 56.34
N ALA A 9 -19.68 5.38 55.80
CA ALA A 9 -20.99 5.11 56.49
C ALA A 9 -22.28 5.77 55.90
N ILE A 10 -23.46 5.18 56.19
CA ILE A 10 -24.85 5.34 55.64
C ILE A 10 -25.86 4.93 56.79
N PRO A 11 -27.17 5.31 56.93
CA PRO A 11 -28.21 5.92 56.04
C PRO A 11 -29.03 7.11 56.65
N PHE A 12 -30.18 7.51 56.06
CA PHE A 12 -31.54 7.82 56.64
C PHE A 12 -32.45 8.42 55.51
N LEU A 13 -33.52 7.79 54.98
CA LEU A 13 -34.93 7.58 55.43
C LEU A 13 -35.94 8.76 55.27
N ARG A 14 -36.72 8.75 54.15
CA ARG A 14 -38.22 8.72 53.95
C ARG A 14 -39.22 9.18 55.07
N PRO A 15 -40.58 9.33 54.82
CA PRO A 15 -41.39 9.85 53.68
C PRO A 15 -42.78 10.52 54.08
N PHE A 16 -43.80 10.49 53.19
CA PHE A 16 -45.29 10.70 53.36
C PHE A 16 -45.88 12.14 53.40
N ALA A 17 -47.12 12.47 52.97
CA ALA A 17 -48.25 11.78 52.26
C ALA A 17 -49.08 12.83 51.45
N HIS A 18 -49.98 12.56 50.47
CA HIS A 18 -51.32 11.92 50.48
C HIS A 18 -52.00 12.13 49.07
N ARG A 19 -53.04 11.45 48.55
CA ARG A 19 -53.77 10.18 48.83
C ARG A 19 -54.79 9.86 47.68
N ILE A 20 -55.29 8.60 47.63
CA ILE A 20 -56.51 8.01 46.97
C ILE A 20 -56.23 7.34 45.59
N ALA A 21 -56.35 6.02 45.31
CA ALA A 21 -57.27 4.89 45.62
C ALA A 21 -58.58 4.83 44.79
N VAL A 22 -59.22 3.70 44.40
CA VAL A 22 -58.81 2.40 43.80
C VAL A 22 -60.08 1.63 43.30
N THR A 23 -60.09 1.06 42.08
CA THR A 23 -61.12 0.12 41.48
C THR A 23 -62.60 0.60 41.31
N ARG A 24 -63.54 0.02 40.50
CA ARG A 24 -63.71 -1.29 39.80
C ARG A 24 -64.84 -1.23 38.69
N ILE A 25 -64.87 -2.19 37.73
CA ILE A 25 -66.04 -2.79 36.99
C ILE A 25 -66.70 -2.12 35.73
N VAL A 26 -66.46 -2.74 34.55
CA VAL A 26 -67.38 -3.28 33.48
C VAL A 26 -68.65 -2.50 33.00
N ARG A 27 -68.79 -2.20 31.66
CA ARG A 27 -69.59 -2.96 30.61
C ARG A 27 -69.79 -2.25 29.23
N ARG A 28 -69.61 -3.01 28.14
CA ARG A 28 -70.21 -3.03 26.76
C ARG A 28 -70.87 -1.79 26.08
N GLY A 29 -70.48 -1.59 24.80
CA GLY A 29 -71.37 -1.31 23.63
C GLY A 29 -71.76 0.16 23.35
N ALA A 30 -72.20 0.58 22.15
CA ALA A 30 -72.22 -0.06 20.82
C ALA A 30 -72.65 0.93 19.69
N VAL A 31 -72.04 0.82 18.49
CA VAL A 31 -72.67 0.97 17.13
C VAL A 31 -73.14 2.36 16.62
N SER A 32 -73.24 2.47 15.27
CA SER A 32 -73.79 3.55 14.40
C SER A 32 -72.78 4.65 14.05
N SER A 33 -72.27 4.80 12.81
CA SER A 33 -72.92 5.15 11.51
C SER A 33 -73.63 6.52 11.56
N THR A 34 -73.50 7.42 10.58
CA THR A 34 -73.55 7.24 9.09
C THR A 34 -72.78 8.30 8.27
N GLN A 35 -72.60 8.01 6.96
CA GLN A 35 -72.75 8.87 5.74
C GLN A 35 -73.05 10.39 5.87
N ALA A 36 -72.79 11.27 4.89
CA ALA A 36 -71.99 11.26 3.64
C ALA A 36 -72.05 12.68 2.98
N ASP A 37 -71.41 12.80 1.81
CA ASP A 37 -71.71 13.70 0.68
C ASP A 37 -71.30 15.19 0.60
N SER A 38 -70.78 15.49 -0.60
CA SER A 38 -70.96 16.68 -1.45
C SER A 38 -70.02 17.92 -1.34
N ASP A 39 -69.05 17.90 -2.26
CA ASP A 39 -68.50 18.99 -3.12
C ASP A 39 -69.58 19.91 -3.74
N PRO A 40 -69.33 21.03 -4.48
CA PRO A 40 -68.07 21.73 -4.81
C PRO A 40 -68.12 23.31 -4.72
N THR A 41 -67.06 23.96 -5.24
CA THR A 41 -67.01 25.28 -5.94
C THR A 41 -66.21 26.47 -5.34
N THR A 42 -64.92 26.48 -5.70
CA THR A 42 -64.06 27.61 -6.09
C THR A 42 -64.64 29.05 -6.22
N LYS A 43 -63.95 30.04 -5.58
CA LYS A 43 -63.47 31.29 -6.22
C LYS A 43 -62.49 32.16 -5.38
N GLY A 44 -61.19 31.98 -5.67
CA GLY A 44 -60.04 32.90 -5.70
C GLY A 44 -59.90 34.24 -4.91
N ARG A 45 -58.67 34.38 -4.34
CA ARG A 45 -57.83 35.62 -4.18
C ARG A 45 -58.25 36.68 -3.14
N ASN A 46 -57.36 37.32 -2.37
CA ASN A 46 -55.92 37.14 -2.04
C ASN A 46 -55.60 37.97 -0.75
N PRO A 47 -54.34 38.16 -0.29
CA PRO A 47 -53.82 37.58 0.95
C PRO A 47 -53.61 38.57 2.11
N ARG A 48 -53.76 38.07 3.35
CA ARG A 48 -52.99 38.42 4.57
C ARG A 48 -53.47 37.52 5.72
N ASP A 49 -52.56 37.29 6.67
CA ASP A 49 -52.65 36.44 7.86
C ASP A 49 -52.23 34.98 7.66
N VAL A 50 -50.93 34.74 7.84
CA VAL A 50 -50.32 33.42 8.03
C VAL A 50 -49.94 33.30 9.51
N SER A 51 -50.82 32.69 10.29
CA SER A 51 -50.55 32.21 11.64
C SER A 51 -50.85 30.72 11.73
N ASP A 52 -49.85 29.94 12.16
CA ASP A 52 -49.92 28.55 12.61
C ASP A 52 -50.69 27.54 11.73
N ILE A 53 -49.93 26.85 10.86
CA ILE A 53 -50.20 25.43 10.56
C ILE A 53 -48.94 24.62 10.85
N SER A 54 -48.89 24.07 12.06
CA SER A 54 -47.97 22.98 12.42
C SER A 54 -48.39 21.70 11.69
N SER A 55 -47.98 21.57 10.43
CA SER A 55 -48.15 20.31 9.71
C SER A 55 -47.15 19.27 10.21
N GLU A 56 -47.61 18.40 11.12
CA GLU A 56 -46.91 17.15 11.44
C GLU A 56 -46.82 16.31 10.16
N LYS A 57 -45.68 16.37 9.47
CA LYS A 57 -45.39 15.45 8.38
C LYS A 57 -45.30 14.04 8.98
N SER A 58 -46.12 13.11 8.50
CA SER A 58 -46.02 11.72 8.92
C SER A 58 -44.59 11.21 8.71
N PRO A 59 -44.02 10.44 9.63
CA PRO A 59 -42.69 9.87 9.46
C PRO A 59 -42.62 9.08 8.15
N ALA A 60 -41.52 9.24 7.41
CA ALA A 60 -41.33 8.53 6.14
C ALA A 60 -41.44 7.01 6.38
N ALA A 61 -42.29 6.33 5.60
CA ALA A 61 -42.56 4.92 5.78
C ALA A 61 -41.26 4.10 5.71
N LEU A 62 -41.05 3.21 6.70
CA LEU A 62 -39.88 2.35 6.77
C LEU A 62 -39.86 1.39 5.56
N ARG A 63 -38.79 1.43 4.77
CA ARG A 63 -38.55 0.54 3.64
C ARG A 63 -37.42 -0.43 3.98
N LEU A 64 -37.75 -1.71 4.09
CA LEU A 64 -36.79 -2.82 4.22
C LEU A 64 -36.82 -3.65 2.93
N ASN A 65 -35.65 -4.07 2.44
CA ASN A 65 -35.58 -5.00 1.31
C ASN A 65 -35.72 -6.47 1.76
N ALA A 66 -35.63 -7.41 0.81
CA ALA A 66 -35.72 -8.85 1.10
C ALA A 66 -34.63 -9.34 2.08
N ALA A 67 -33.46 -8.69 2.12
CA ALA A 67 -32.35 -9.00 3.02
C ALA A 67 -32.48 -8.36 4.43
N GLN A 68 -33.62 -7.71 4.75
CA GLN A 68 -33.87 -6.91 5.96
C GLN A 68 -32.99 -5.66 6.10
N ILE A 69 -32.44 -5.15 4.99
CA ILE A 69 -31.64 -3.93 4.97
C ILE A 69 -32.56 -2.72 4.72
N GLN A 70 -32.35 -1.66 5.51
CA GLN A 70 -33.10 -0.42 5.37
C GLN A 70 -32.64 0.37 4.15
N MET A 71 -33.61 0.71 3.30
CA MET A 71 -33.39 1.45 2.07
C MET A 71 -33.70 2.94 2.25
N ILE A 72 -33.22 3.78 1.33
CA ILE A 72 -33.54 5.21 1.31
C ILE A 72 -35.06 5.45 1.17
N PRO A 73 -35.60 6.61 1.61
CA PRO A 73 -37.00 6.97 1.40
C PRO A 73 -37.42 6.92 -0.07
N GLU A 74 -38.67 6.52 -0.35
CA GLU A 74 -39.19 6.41 -1.74
C GLU A 74 -39.13 7.76 -2.50
N SER A 75 -39.25 8.88 -1.78
CA SER A 75 -39.06 10.23 -2.33
C SER A 75 -37.65 10.47 -2.88
N GLN A 76 -36.62 9.92 -2.21
CA GLN A 76 -35.23 9.98 -2.69
C GLN A 76 -35.01 8.96 -3.82
N ARG A 77 -35.52 7.73 -3.66
CA ARG A 77 -35.38 6.67 -4.67
C ARG A 77 -35.98 7.05 -6.02
N THR A 78 -37.17 7.65 -6.01
CA THR A 78 -37.89 8.05 -7.23
C THR A 78 -37.09 9.09 -8.02
N VAL A 79 -36.48 10.07 -7.34
CA VAL A 79 -35.62 11.10 -7.98
C VAL A 79 -34.32 10.51 -8.51
N LEU A 80 -33.68 9.60 -7.77
CA LEU A 80 -32.36 9.05 -8.12
C LEU A 80 -32.41 7.99 -9.24
N PHE A 81 -33.41 7.12 -9.22
CA PHE A 81 -33.46 5.95 -10.10
C PHE A 81 -34.61 6.00 -11.12
N ASN A 82 -35.74 6.61 -10.76
CA ASN A 82 -36.97 6.72 -11.57
C ASN A 82 -37.39 5.42 -12.32
N THR A 83 -37.01 4.26 -11.78
CA THR A 83 -37.22 2.93 -12.37
C THR A 83 -38.00 2.08 -11.37
N PRO A 84 -39.02 1.31 -11.80
CA PRO A 84 -39.72 0.37 -10.92
C PRO A 84 -38.76 -0.63 -10.26
N LEU A 85 -39.05 -1.03 -9.02
CA LEU A 85 -38.31 -2.12 -8.40
C LEU A 85 -38.60 -3.43 -9.13
N ARG A 86 -37.57 -4.28 -9.23
CA ARG A 86 -37.70 -5.62 -9.79
C ARG A 86 -38.29 -6.56 -8.74
N GLU A 87 -39.33 -7.31 -9.10
CA GLU A 87 -39.78 -8.43 -8.29
C GLU A 87 -38.70 -9.54 -8.29
N LEU A 88 -38.29 -9.96 -7.10
CA LEU A 88 -37.32 -11.04 -6.91
C LEU A 88 -38.03 -12.39 -6.98
N ASP A 89 -37.40 -13.35 -7.65
CA ASP A 89 -37.87 -14.73 -7.71
C ASP A 89 -37.90 -15.35 -6.28
N PRO A 90 -39.03 -15.96 -5.86
CA PRO A 90 -39.15 -16.55 -4.52
C PRO A 90 -38.09 -17.61 -4.19
N ALA A 91 -37.66 -18.42 -5.17
CA ALA A 91 -36.61 -19.41 -4.94
C ALA A 91 -35.23 -18.74 -4.73
N GLY A 92 -34.94 -17.68 -5.48
CA GLY A 92 -33.79 -16.80 -5.23
C GLY A 92 -33.80 -16.18 -3.82
N VAL A 93 -34.94 -15.66 -3.36
CA VAL A 93 -35.08 -15.10 -2.00
C VAL A 93 -34.89 -16.19 -0.93
N GLN A 94 -35.45 -17.39 -1.13
CA GLN A 94 -35.21 -18.52 -0.23
C GLN A 94 -33.72 -18.89 -0.15
N GLY A 95 -33.04 -19.00 -1.31
CA GLY A 95 -31.61 -19.29 -1.37
C GLY A 95 -30.74 -18.24 -0.68
N MET A 96 -31.11 -16.96 -0.76
CA MET A 96 -30.49 -15.87 0.00
C MET A 96 -30.66 -16.05 1.52
N VAL A 97 -31.88 -16.33 1.99
CA VAL A 97 -32.15 -16.57 3.41
C VAL A 97 -31.37 -17.78 3.93
N GLU A 98 -31.29 -18.86 3.15
CA GLU A 98 -30.52 -20.06 3.48
C GLU A 98 -29.01 -19.77 3.51
N HIS A 99 -28.48 -19.02 2.54
CA HIS A 99 -27.09 -18.58 2.50
C HIS A 99 -26.73 -17.74 3.74
N LEU A 100 -27.50 -16.69 4.05
CA LEU A 100 -27.27 -15.82 5.21
C LEU A 100 -27.41 -16.59 6.54
N ARG A 101 -28.38 -17.52 6.64
CA ARG A 101 -28.54 -18.41 7.80
C ARG A 101 -27.33 -19.34 7.97
N SER A 102 -26.82 -19.93 6.89
CA SER A 102 -25.63 -20.81 6.91
C SER A 102 -24.36 -20.11 7.42
N LYS A 103 -24.28 -18.77 7.34
CA LYS A 103 -23.15 -17.96 7.82
C LYS A 103 -23.40 -17.31 9.20
N GLY A 104 -24.56 -17.57 9.81
CA GLY A 104 -24.95 -16.98 11.09
C GLY A 104 -25.11 -15.46 10.97
N LEU A 105 -25.81 -15.01 9.93
CA LEU A 105 -26.12 -13.59 9.63
C LEU A 105 -27.63 -13.33 9.50
N TRP A 106 -28.47 -14.36 9.49
CA TRP A 106 -29.93 -14.22 9.41
C TRP A 106 -30.61 -14.35 10.79
N GLY A 107 -31.68 -13.59 11.01
CA GLY A 107 -32.51 -13.66 12.23
C GLY A 107 -32.24 -12.58 13.28
N PHE A 108 -31.37 -11.61 12.97
CA PHE A 108 -31.20 -10.40 13.78
C PHE A 108 -32.29 -9.37 13.44
N GLU A 109 -32.77 -8.62 14.43
CA GLU A 109 -33.62 -7.45 14.16
C GLU A 109 -32.80 -6.34 13.51
N PRO A 110 -33.29 -5.68 12.44
CA PRO A 110 -32.56 -4.60 11.80
C PRO A 110 -32.54 -3.35 12.68
N GLN A 111 -31.33 -2.78 12.87
CA GLN A 111 -31.20 -1.48 13.53
C GLN A 111 -31.77 -0.39 12.61
N ILE A 112 -32.92 0.17 13.01
CA ILE A 112 -33.59 1.21 12.24
C ILE A 112 -32.86 2.55 12.41
N LEU A 113 -32.39 3.09 11.29
CA LEU A 113 -31.73 4.39 11.20
C LEU A 113 -32.76 5.49 10.89
N PRO A 114 -32.62 6.70 11.47
CA PRO A 114 -33.41 7.86 11.05
C PRO A 114 -33.08 8.24 9.59
N ALA A 115 -34.07 8.72 8.84
CA ALA A 115 -33.89 9.20 7.48
C ALA A 115 -33.86 10.74 7.44
N PRO A 116 -32.82 11.37 6.84
CA PRO A 116 -32.73 12.83 6.78
C PRO A 116 -33.70 13.42 5.74
N THR A 117 -34.32 14.54 6.08
CA THR A 117 -35.19 15.30 5.16
C THR A 117 -34.34 16.30 4.37
N VAL A 118 -33.72 15.82 3.29
CA VAL A 118 -32.95 16.64 2.34
C VAL A 118 -33.77 16.97 1.09
N GLN A 119 -33.62 18.17 0.56
CA GLN A 119 -34.09 18.52 -0.78
C GLN A 119 -32.99 18.12 -1.79
N LEU A 120 -33.26 17.10 -2.61
CA LEU A 120 -32.36 16.71 -3.69
C LEU A 120 -32.32 17.79 -4.77
N PRO A 121 -31.15 18.02 -5.41
CA PRO A 121 -31.04 18.95 -6.51
C PRO A 121 -31.82 18.42 -7.73
N GLU A 122 -32.29 19.32 -8.59
CA GLU A 122 -32.91 18.93 -9.86
C GLU A 122 -31.91 18.15 -10.73
N MET A 123 -32.29 16.92 -11.07
CA MET A 123 -31.52 15.98 -11.87
C MET A 123 -31.59 16.36 -13.35
N LEU A 124 -30.47 16.20 -14.06
CA LEU A 124 -30.41 16.46 -15.50
C LEU A 124 -30.61 15.16 -16.29
N GLY A 125 -31.74 15.01 -16.98
CA GLY A 125 -32.05 13.77 -17.71
C GLY A 125 -32.89 12.78 -16.90
N GLY A 126 -33.10 11.58 -17.46
CA GLY A 126 -34.03 10.57 -16.93
C GLY A 126 -33.46 9.62 -15.87
N SER A 127 -32.13 9.62 -15.66
CA SER A 127 -31.47 8.77 -14.65
C SER A 127 -30.21 9.43 -14.06
N VAL A 128 -29.72 8.88 -12.94
CA VAL A 128 -28.45 9.29 -12.34
C VAL A 128 -27.25 9.11 -13.29
N GLU A 129 -27.23 8.09 -14.16
CA GLU A 129 -26.18 7.97 -15.19
C GLU A 129 -26.21 9.13 -16.18
N GLU A 130 -27.40 9.44 -16.71
CA GLU A 130 -27.54 10.53 -17.67
C GLU A 130 -27.17 11.88 -17.03
N HIS A 131 -27.53 12.07 -15.75
CA HIS A 131 -27.15 13.24 -14.98
C HIS A 131 -25.64 13.40 -14.87
N PHE A 132 -24.92 12.36 -14.42
CA PHE A 132 -23.46 12.38 -14.34
C PHE A 132 -22.78 12.61 -15.69
N ARG A 133 -23.34 12.06 -16.76
CA ARG A 133 -22.84 12.28 -18.13
C ARG A 133 -23.00 13.75 -18.54
N ARG A 134 -24.22 14.30 -18.42
CA ARG A 134 -24.54 15.70 -18.79
C ARG A 134 -23.71 16.72 -18.01
N ILE A 135 -23.60 16.59 -16.69
CA ILE A 135 -22.79 17.54 -15.88
C ILE A 135 -21.30 17.45 -16.21
N ALA A 136 -20.78 16.27 -16.57
CA ALA A 136 -19.39 16.11 -16.96
C ALA A 136 -19.13 16.69 -18.35
N GLU A 137 -20.01 16.44 -19.31
CA GLU A 137 -19.92 17.01 -20.66
C GLU A 137 -19.98 18.53 -20.63
N GLU A 138 -20.88 19.13 -19.85
CA GLU A 138 -20.97 20.57 -19.67
C GLU A 138 -19.69 21.17 -19.07
N GLN A 139 -19.20 20.62 -17.97
CA GLN A 139 -17.98 21.10 -17.29
C GLN A 139 -16.70 20.91 -18.11
N THR A 140 -16.63 19.90 -18.98
CA THR A 140 -15.42 19.59 -19.76
C THR A 140 -15.42 20.21 -21.16
N ARG A 141 -16.58 20.59 -21.71
CA ARG A 141 -16.75 21.15 -23.07
C ARG A 141 -15.72 22.20 -23.47
N PRO A 142 -15.46 23.29 -22.70
CA PRO A 142 -14.52 24.31 -23.15
C PRO A 142 -13.09 23.76 -23.27
N TYR A 143 -12.65 22.95 -22.29
CA TYR A 143 -11.33 22.33 -22.29
C TYR A 143 -11.16 21.31 -23.43
N VAL A 144 -12.19 20.50 -23.70
CA VAL A 144 -12.20 19.54 -24.81
C VAL A 144 -12.13 20.28 -26.15
N SER A 145 -12.91 21.34 -26.33
CA SER A 145 -12.89 22.14 -27.56
C SER A 145 -11.54 22.83 -27.81
N ALA A 146 -10.91 23.37 -26.76
CA ALA A 146 -9.60 24.00 -26.85
C ALA A 146 -8.50 22.97 -27.16
N LEU A 147 -8.52 21.82 -26.50
CA LEU A 147 -7.61 20.69 -26.74
C LEU A 147 -7.74 20.14 -28.17
N ASP A 148 -8.97 19.95 -28.66
CA ASP A 148 -9.22 19.45 -30.02
C ASP A 148 -8.87 20.49 -31.09
N GLY A 149 -8.78 21.78 -30.75
CA GLY A 149 -8.17 22.81 -31.58
C GLY A 149 -6.65 22.63 -31.69
N LEU A 150 -5.97 22.54 -30.53
CA LEU A 150 -4.52 22.36 -30.44
C LEU A 150 -4.02 21.09 -31.13
N LEU A 151 -4.75 19.98 -31.01
CA LEU A 151 -4.34 18.67 -31.53
C LEU A 151 -4.75 18.41 -32.99
N ARG A 152 -5.46 19.33 -33.66
CA ARG A 152 -5.95 19.14 -35.05
C ARG A 152 -4.85 19.26 -36.11
N GLY A 153 -3.90 20.18 -35.91
CA GLY A 153 -2.85 20.50 -36.86
C GLY A 153 -1.48 19.95 -36.45
N GLN A 154 -0.46 20.19 -37.29
CA GLN A 154 0.94 20.15 -36.83
C GLN A 154 1.28 21.49 -36.16
N VAL A 155 2.28 21.49 -35.27
CA VAL A 155 2.81 22.73 -34.70
C VAL A 155 3.40 23.64 -35.79
N PRO A 156 3.43 24.97 -35.59
CA PRO A 156 4.08 25.91 -36.52
C PRO A 156 5.56 25.59 -36.74
N SER A 157 6.13 26.12 -37.82
CA SER A 157 7.58 26.07 -38.05
C SER A 157 8.35 26.70 -36.88
N MET A 158 9.31 25.96 -36.35
CA MET A 158 10.15 26.40 -35.23
C MET A 158 11.05 27.57 -35.66
N PRO A 159 11.15 28.65 -34.87
CA PRO A 159 12.11 29.72 -35.09
C PRO A 159 13.56 29.21 -35.26
N ALA A 160 14.31 29.84 -36.16
CA ALA A 160 15.71 29.46 -36.42
C ALA A 160 16.71 30.03 -35.40
N LYS A 161 16.29 31.01 -34.60
CA LYS A 161 17.05 31.66 -33.52
C LYS A 161 16.07 32.09 -32.43
N TRP A 162 16.51 32.03 -31.18
CA TRP A 162 15.69 32.39 -30.02
C TRP A 162 16.07 33.75 -29.45
N GLU A 163 15.10 34.46 -28.88
CA GLU A 163 15.29 35.79 -28.29
C GLU A 163 15.73 35.66 -26.82
N TYR A 164 16.95 36.10 -26.53
CA TYR A 164 17.50 36.11 -25.17
C TYR A 164 17.06 37.37 -24.40
N LYS A 165 15.76 37.42 -24.02
CA LYS A 165 15.16 38.49 -23.22
C LYS A 165 14.32 37.92 -22.08
N ALA A 166 14.32 38.62 -20.94
CA ALA A 166 13.57 38.21 -19.76
C ALA A 166 12.06 38.33 -19.98
N GLY A 167 11.28 37.39 -19.42
CA GLY A 167 9.84 37.30 -19.64
C GLY A 167 9.48 36.52 -20.91
N TRP A 168 8.23 36.66 -21.37
CA TRP A 168 7.72 35.93 -22.53
C TRP A 168 8.00 36.63 -23.86
N THR A 169 8.40 35.84 -24.86
CA THR A 169 8.47 36.23 -26.27
C THR A 169 7.56 35.32 -27.09
N LYS A 170 6.70 35.91 -27.92
CA LYS A 170 5.89 35.25 -28.96
C LYS A 170 6.64 35.32 -30.29
N TYR A 171 6.59 34.27 -31.09
CA TYR A 171 7.16 34.26 -32.44
C TYR A 171 6.05 34.11 -33.47
N GLU A 172 5.97 35.07 -34.40
CA GLU A 172 5.06 35.03 -35.54
C GLU A 172 5.48 33.96 -36.56
N LYS A 173 4.63 33.69 -37.56
CA LYS A 173 4.81 32.58 -38.53
C LYS A 173 6.04 32.75 -39.44
N ASP A 174 6.59 33.96 -39.51
CA ASP A 174 7.86 34.31 -40.17
C ASP A 174 9.09 34.17 -39.25
N GLY A 175 8.88 33.88 -37.96
CA GLY A 175 9.90 33.81 -36.92
C GLY A 175 10.15 35.13 -36.19
N THR A 176 9.42 36.22 -36.49
CA THR A 176 9.65 37.53 -35.87
C THR A 176 9.25 37.51 -34.38
N PRO A 177 10.15 37.88 -33.44
CA PRO A 177 9.87 37.86 -32.00
C PRO A 177 9.19 39.14 -31.50
N TYR A 178 8.21 38.98 -30.61
CA TYR A 178 7.51 40.07 -29.92
C TYR A 178 7.40 39.79 -28.41
N PRO A 179 7.75 40.74 -27.53
CA PRO A 179 7.56 40.58 -26.09
C PRO A 179 6.06 40.60 -25.74
N ILE A 180 5.63 39.71 -24.85
CA ILE A 180 4.25 39.65 -24.33
C ILE A 180 4.26 39.48 -22.81
N ALA A 181 3.15 39.81 -22.15
CA ALA A 181 3.00 39.58 -20.71
C ALA A 181 2.84 38.09 -20.37
N TYR A 182 1.97 37.39 -21.10
CA TYR A 182 1.68 35.97 -20.98
C TYR A 182 1.03 35.46 -22.30
N PRO A 183 1.09 34.15 -22.61
CA PRO A 183 0.52 33.60 -23.85
C PRO A 183 -0.99 33.86 -24.02
N ASP A 184 -1.37 34.25 -25.24
CA ASP A 184 -2.74 34.63 -25.62
C ASP A 184 -3.65 33.44 -25.95
N ALA A 185 -3.10 32.26 -26.21
CA ALA A 185 -3.85 31.06 -26.62
C ALA A 185 -4.70 30.40 -25.52
N ASP A 186 -5.76 29.71 -25.95
CA ASP A 186 -6.67 28.94 -25.07
C ASP A 186 -6.12 27.55 -24.69
N ALA A 187 -5.25 27.02 -25.55
CA ALA A 187 -4.64 25.71 -25.41
C ALA A 187 -3.16 25.78 -25.78
N LEU A 188 -2.32 25.23 -24.92
CA LEU A 188 -0.86 25.25 -25.05
C LEU A 188 -0.28 23.87 -24.74
N VAL A 189 0.81 23.50 -25.40
CA VAL A 189 1.77 22.55 -24.85
C VAL A 189 2.90 23.34 -24.20
N PHE A 190 3.33 22.96 -22.99
CA PHE A 190 4.23 23.73 -22.13
C PHE A 190 5.20 22.81 -21.38
N ASP A 191 6.44 23.27 -21.21
CA ASP A 191 7.54 22.56 -20.54
C ASP A 191 8.48 23.58 -19.87
N VAL A 192 8.99 23.24 -18.68
CA VAL A 192 9.84 24.14 -17.85
C VAL A 192 11.14 23.46 -17.44
N GLU A 193 12.27 24.13 -17.70
CA GLU A 193 13.60 23.65 -17.29
C GLU A 193 14.20 24.49 -16.15
N THR A 194 14.87 23.81 -15.21
CA THR A 194 15.40 24.42 -13.98
C THR A 194 16.86 24.05 -13.73
N CYS A 195 17.74 25.04 -13.69
CA CYS A 195 19.14 24.85 -13.31
C CYS A 195 19.26 24.56 -11.80
N LEU A 196 19.57 23.32 -11.42
CA LEU A 196 19.50 22.85 -10.02
C LEU A 196 20.52 23.54 -9.11
N SER A 197 21.71 23.86 -9.61
CA SER A 197 22.72 24.63 -8.88
C SER A 197 22.31 26.09 -8.65
N ALA A 198 21.35 26.60 -9.42
CA ALA A 198 20.80 27.95 -9.32
C ALA A 198 19.57 28.04 -8.38
N GLY A 199 19.23 26.98 -7.64
CA GLY A 199 18.16 26.99 -6.65
C GLY A 199 16.76 26.63 -7.20
N LYS A 200 15.72 27.14 -6.54
CA LYS A 200 14.33 26.63 -6.67
C LYS A 200 13.45 27.27 -7.76
N TYR A 201 13.94 28.21 -8.58
CA TYR A 201 13.14 28.89 -9.61
C TYR A 201 13.35 28.33 -11.02
N ALA A 202 12.35 28.51 -11.89
CA ALA A 202 12.46 28.22 -13.32
C ALA A 202 13.60 29.02 -13.99
N THR A 203 14.24 28.42 -14.98
CA THR A 203 15.37 29.01 -15.73
C THR A 203 14.94 29.37 -17.15
N LEU A 204 14.40 28.40 -17.89
CA LEU A 204 13.79 28.57 -19.21
C LEU A 204 12.43 27.86 -19.23
N ALA A 205 11.54 28.29 -20.13
CA ALA A 205 10.37 27.52 -20.50
C ALA A 205 10.03 27.72 -21.98
N ALA A 206 9.44 26.71 -22.60
CA ALA A 206 8.94 26.75 -23.97
C ALA A 206 7.45 26.44 -23.99
N ALA A 207 6.72 27.06 -24.92
CA ALA A 207 5.33 26.70 -25.20
C ALA A 207 5.00 26.79 -26.69
N VAL A 208 3.97 26.06 -27.11
CA VAL A 208 3.43 26.15 -28.47
C VAL A 208 1.89 26.07 -28.45
N SER A 209 1.25 26.91 -29.26
CA SER A 209 -0.18 26.84 -29.53
C SER A 209 -0.43 26.18 -30.91
N ALA A 210 -1.66 26.25 -31.42
CA ALA A 210 -1.94 25.85 -32.80
C ALA A 210 -1.27 26.76 -33.85
N ASP A 211 -0.96 28.01 -33.50
CA ASP A 211 -0.57 29.06 -34.45
C ASP A 211 0.80 29.70 -34.18
N HIS A 212 1.30 29.66 -32.94
CA HIS A 212 2.48 30.40 -32.51
C HIS A 212 3.40 29.61 -31.57
N TRP A 213 4.69 29.92 -31.62
CA TRP A 213 5.69 29.52 -30.62
C TRP A 213 5.83 30.61 -29.56
N TYR A 214 6.17 30.20 -28.33
CA TYR A 214 6.46 31.09 -27.22
C TYR A 214 7.68 30.57 -26.43
N THR A 215 8.53 31.49 -25.97
CA THR A 215 9.64 31.17 -25.06
C THR A 215 9.65 32.12 -23.88
N TRP A 216 9.99 31.62 -22.70
CA TRP A 216 10.19 32.42 -21.50
C TRP A 216 11.61 32.26 -20.99
N CYS A 217 12.28 33.38 -20.69
CA CYS A 217 13.57 33.38 -20.01
C CYS A 217 13.43 34.01 -18.61
N SER A 218 14.02 33.36 -17.62
CA SER A 218 14.09 33.90 -16.26
C SER A 218 14.87 35.20 -16.22
N SER A 219 14.37 36.21 -15.50
CA SER A 219 15.11 37.44 -15.21
C SER A 219 16.44 37.16 -14.52
N ARG A 220 16.53 36.08 -13.73
CA ARG A 220 17.75 35.62 -13.04
C ARG A 220 18.82 35.13 -14.02
N LEU A 221 18.41 34.54 -15.14
CA LEU A 221 19.31 34.13 -16.21
C LEU A 221 19.85 35.36 -16.95
N VAL A 222 18.96 36.28 -17.36
CA VAL A 222 19.30 37.43 -18.21
C VAL A 222 20.01 38.57 -17.46
N ASN A 223 19.58 38.90 -16.24
CA ASN A 223 20.04 40.08 -15.49
C ASN A 223 21.08 39.76 -14.40
N GLU A 224 21.55 38.51 -14.32
CA GLU A 224 22.56 38.04 -13.35
C GLU A 224 22.22 38.26 -11.86
N THR A 225 20.95 38.45 -11.50
CA THR A 225 20.53 38.77 -10.13
C THR A 225 20.83 37.62 -9.14
N PRO A 226 21.68 37.84 -8.10
CA PRO A 226 22.12 36.79 -7.20
C PRO A 226 21.12 36.54 -6.06
N GLU A 227 19.96 35.98 -6.39
CA GLU A 227 18.97 35.54 -5.41
C GLU A 227 18.97 34.01 -5.30
N LEU A 228 19.78 33.47 -4.39
CA LEU A 228 19.66 32.09 -3.94
C LEU A 228 18.72 32.05 -2.74
N LEU A 229 17.56 31.39 -2.89
CA LEU A 229 16.68 31.10 -1.77
C LEU A 229 17.41 30.20 -0.77
N ALA A 230 17.47 30.62 0.49
CA ALA A 230 17.98 29.79 1.57
C ALA A 230 17.04 28.59 1.82
N PRO A 231 17.54 27.48 2.38
CA PRO A 231 16.70 26.33 2.75
C PRO A 231 15.58 26.76 3.70
N GLY A 232 14.33 26.57 3.28
CA GLY A 232 13.13 26.97 4.02
C GLY A 232 12.51 28.31 3.58
N GLU A 233 13.15 29.08 2.71
CA GLU A 233 12.52 30.27 2.12
C GLU A 233 11.45 29.91 1.08
N ARG A 234 10.48 30.84 0.95
CA ARG A 234 9.34 30.73 0.04
C ARG A 234 9.66 31.37 -1.31
N LEU A 235 9.01 30.88 -2.35
CA LEU A 235 9.06 31.44 -3.69
C LEU A 235 8.31 32.77 -3.71
N ASP A 236 9.00 33.84 -4.12
CA ASP A 236 8.36 35.08 -4.51
C ASP A 236 7.65 34.87 -5.86
N LEU A 237 6.34 35.11 -5.88
CA LEU A 237 5.48 34.90 -7.04
C LEU A 237 5.89 35.77 -8.25
N ARG A 238 6.64 36.86 -8.04
CA ARG A 238 7.15 37.74 -9.11
C ARG A 238 8.18 37.07 -10.03
N TYR A 239 8.86 36.01 -9.55
CA TYR A 239 9.84 35.24 -10.33
C TYR A 239 9.28 33.93 -10.91
N LEU A 240 7.99 33.67 -10.71
CA LEU A 240 7.28 32.55 -11.33
C LEU A 240 6.75 32.94 -12.72
N ILE A 241 6.46 31.92 -13.53
CA ILE A 241 6.04 32.08 -14.92
C ILE A 241 4.57 32.52 -14.94
N PRO A 242 4.22 33.69 -15.49
CA PRO A 242 2.83 34.10 -15.67
C PRO A 242 2.22 33.40 -16.89
N LEU A 243 0.99 32.91 -16.80
CA LEU A 243 0.25 32.37 -17.95
C LEU A 243 -1.14 32.98 -18.17
N GLU A 244 -1.62 33.83 -17.26
CA GLU A 244 -2.99 34.35 -17.31
C GLU A 244 -3.14 35.81 -16.89
N THR A 245 -2.20 36.35 -16.10
CA THR A 245 -2.23 37.74 -15.64
C THR A 245 -0.94 38.48 -15.98
N ASP A 246 -0.98 39.80 -15.96
CA ASP A 246 0.20 40.65 -16.22
C ASP A 246 1.06 40.85 -14.95
N SER A 247 2.22 41.51 -15.07
CA SER A 247 3.03 41.99 -13.95
C SER A 247 2.40 43.18 -13.21
N SER A 248 1.49 43.91 -13.86
CA SER A 248 0.67 44.95 -13.22
C SER A 248 -0.45 44.34 -12.36
N ALA A 249 -0.52 44.74 -11.09
CA ALA A 249 -1.43 44.15 -10.10
C ALA A 249 -2.92 44.46 -10.33
N ASP A 250 -3.26 45.30 -11.31
CA ASP A 250 -4.61 45.83 -11.54
C ASP A 250 -5.61 44.83 -12.16
N SER A 251 -5.14 43.67 -12.65
CA SER A 251 -5.98 42.76 -13.45
C SER A 251 -6.82 41.73 -12.65
N ILE A 252 -6.56 41.55 -11.36
CA ILE A 252 -7.31 40.63 -10.48
C ILE A 252 -8.26 41.42 -9.56
N SER A 253 -7.77 42.50 -8.96
CA SER A 253 -8.47 43.30 -7.95
C SER A 253 -9.66 44.12 -8.46
N SER A 254 -9.74 44.40 -9.76
CA SER A 254 -10.70 45.36 -10.32
C SER A 254 -12.03 44.77 -10.85
N ASN A 255 -12.12 43.45 -11.06
CA ASN A 255 -13.35 42.81 -11.57
C ASN A 255 -13.55 41.31 -11.20
N GLY A 256 -12.69 40.70 -10.37
CA GLY A 256 -12.99 39.43 -9.66
C GLY A 256 -13.36 38.21 -10.52
N SER A 257 -12.97 38.14 -11.79
CA SER A 257 -13.38 37.07 -12.70
C SER A 257 -12.27 36.65 -13.66
N TRP A 258 -11.82 35.40 -13.52
CA TRP A 258 -11.01 34.70 -14.51
C TRP A 258 -11.72 34.70 -15.86
N ARG A 259 -11.10 35.32 -16.87
CA ARG A 259 -11.78 35.70 -18.12
C ARG A 259 -12.22 34.52 -18.99
N LYS A 260 -11.55 33.37 -18.91
CA LYS A 260 -11.76 32.22 -19.81
C LYS A 260 -11.18 30.92 -19.25
N GLU A 261 -11.77 29.79 -19.62
CA GLU A 261 -11.21 28.45 -19.41
C GLU A 261 -10.02 28.19 -20.36
N ARG A 262 -8.93 27.63 -19.83
CA ARG A 262 -7.69 27.33 -20.58
C ARG A 262 -7.21 25.90 -20.29
N ILE A 263 -6.54 25.27 -21.25
CA ILE A 263 -5.91 23.95 -21.04
C ILE A 263 -4.41 23.96 -21.38
N VAL A 264 -3.60 23.40 -20.49
CA VAL A 264 -2.16 23.22 -20.69
C VAL A 264 -1.84 21.73 -20.73
N VAL A 265 -1.14 21.31 -21.78
CA VAL A 265 -0.67 19.93 -21.96
C VAL A 265 0.83 19.88 -21.64
N GLY A 266 1.26 18.87 -20.89
CA GLY A 266 2.67 18.67 -20.56
C GLY A 266 3.02 17.19 -20.40
N HIS A 267 4.28 16.91 -20.08
CA HIS A 267 4.75 15.57 -19.72
C HIS A 267 5.35 15.63 -18.33
N ASN A 268 4.70 15.00 -17.34
CA ASN A 268 4.93 15.27 -15.91
C ASN A 268 4.49 16.69 -15.49
N VAL A 269 3.34 17.14 -16.03
CA VAL A 269 2.81 18.53 -15.92
C VAL A 269 2.71 19.10 -14.51
N ALA A 270 2.66 18.25 -13.48
CA ALA A 270 2.63 18.69 -12.08
C ALA A 270 3.96 19.32 -11.62
N PHE A 271 5.08 19.01 -12.29
CA PHE A 271 6.34 19.72 -12.13
C PHE A 271 6.26 21.12 -12.74
N ASP A 272 5.89 21.22 -14.02
CA ASP A 272 5.75 22.50 -14.75
C ASP A 272 4.77 23.44 -14.04
N ARG A 273 3.63 22.88 -13.60
CA ARG A 273 2.60 23.60 -12.84
C ARG A 273 3.14 24.25 -11.58
N SER A 274 4.13 23.65 -10.91
CA SER A 274 4.72 24.22 -9.68
C SER A 274 5.53 25.50 -9.91
N TYR A 275 5.74 25.90 -11.17
CA TYR A 275 6.39 27.15 -11.56
C TYR A 275 5.44 28.20 -12.17
N ILE A 276 4.13 27.91 -12.27
CA ILE A 276 3.12 28.84 -12.80
C ILE A 276 2.58 29.71 -11.67
N ARG A 277 2.67 31.03 -11.85
CA ARG A 277 2.35 32.04 -10.83
C ARG A 277 0.91 31.95 -10.34
N GLU A 278 -0.05 31.96 -11.27
CA GLU A 278 -1.48 32.08 -10.98
C GLU A 278 -2.07 30.84 -10.27
N GLN A 279 -1.36 29.71 -10.27
CA GLN A 279 -1.79 28.49 -9.62
C GLN A 279 -1.70 28.56 -8.08
N TYR A 280 -0.81 29.41 -7.56
CA TYR A 280 -0.64 29.71 -6.14
C TYR A 280 -1.68 30.72 -5.60
N LEU A 281 -2.42 31.42 -6.46
CA LEU A 281 -3.43 32.40 -6.02
C LEU A 281 -4.67 31.69 -5.51
N MET A 282 -5.26 32.21 -4.43
CA MET A 282 -6.26 31.48 -3.65
C MET A 282 -7.59 31.23 -4.39
N GLU A 283 -8.13 32.24 -5.08
CA GLU A 283 -9.43 32.14 -5.79
C GLU A 283 -9.47 31.03 -6.85
N GLY A 284 -8.31 30.57 -7.33
CA GLY A 284 -8.20 29.40 -8.19
C GLY A 284 -8.53 29.70 -9.65
N SER A 285 -7.49 29.66 -10.48
CA SER A 285 -7.60 29.82 -11.92
C SER A 285 -8.55 28.79 -12.58
N ARG A 286 -9.15 29.21 -13.71
CA ARG A 286 -9.93 28.35 -14.62
C ARG A 286 -9.06 27.54 -15.58
N MET A 287 -7.73 27.66 -15.53
CA MET A 287 -6.81 26.78 -16.22
C MET A 287 -6.87 25.36 -15.66
N ARG A 288 -6.73 24.36 -16.53
CA ARG A 288 -6.61 22.94 -16.16
C ARG A 288 -5.49 22.27 -16.95
N PHE A 289 -4.93 21.19 -16.41
CA PHE A 289 -3.73 20.56 -16.95
C PHE A 289 -4.00 19.13 -17.43
N LEU A 290 -3.33 18.73 -18.51
CA LEU A 290 -3.37 17.40 -19.08
C LEU A 290 -1.96 16.80 -19.11
N ASP A 291 -1.73 15.80 -18.26
CA ASP A 291 -0.44 15.11 -18.16
C ASP A 291 -0.37 13.90 -19.10
N THR A 292 0.43 14.00 -20.17
CA THR A 292 0.67 12.89 -21.09
C THR A 292 1.32 11.68 -20.41
N MET A 293 2.09 11.86 -19.33
CA MET A 293 2.65 10.76 -18.55
C MET A 293 1.53 9.97 -17.85
N SER A 294 0.61 10.65 -17.15
CA SER A 294 -0.57 10.03 -16.52
C SER A 294 -1.46 9.30 -17.54
N LEU A 295 -1.72 9.90 -18.71
CA LEU A 295 -2.48 9.22 -19.78
C LEU A 295 -1.77 7.94 -20.25
N HIS A 296 -0.45 8.00 -20.47
CA HIS A 296 0.35 6.83 -20.82
C HIS A 296 0.28 5.74 -19.73
N ILE A 297 0.44 6.09 -18.45
CA ILE A 297 0.45 5.10 -17.35
C ILE A 297 -0.87 4.33 -17.30
N ALA A 298 -2.01 5.01 -17.46
CA ALA A 298 -3.32 4.39 -17.54
C ALA A 298 -3.47 3.47 -18.76
N LEU A 299 -2.98 3.89 -19.93
CA LEU A 299 -3.14 3.18 -21.20
C LEU A 299 -2.18 2.01 -21.41
N ALA A 300 -0.94 2.13 -20.97
CA ALA A 300 0.17 1.27 -21.38
C ALA A 300 1.32 1.18 -20.34
N GLY A 301 1.17 1.79 -19.16
CA GLY A 301 2.19 1.73 -18.12
C GLY A 301 2.40 0.34 -17.52
N PHE A 302 3.63 0.05 -17.09
CA PHE A 302 3.97 -1.17 -16.37
C PHE A 302 3.62 -1.10 -14.87
N THR A 303 3.13 -2.22 -14.33
CA THR A 303 3.01 -2.48 -12.88
C THR A 303 4.38 -2.61 -12.20
N THR A 304 4.44 -2.51 -10.87
CA THR A 304 5.70 -2.70 -10.10
C THR A 304 6.39 -4.03 -10.40
N ALA A 305 5.63 -5.12 -10.53
CA ALA A 305 6.16 -6.44 -10.87
C ALA A 305 6.74 -6.46 -12.30
N GLN A 306 6.02 -5.91 -13.27
CA GLN A 306 6.47 -5.78 -14.65
C GLN A 306 7.72 -4.90 -14.77
N ARG A 307 7.79 -3.77 -14.05
CA ARG A 307 8.97 -2.89 -14.00
C ARG A 307 10.20 -3.65 -13.50
N ALA A 308 10.08 -4.43 -12.42
CA ALA A 308 11.18 -5.24 -11.88
C ALA A 308 11.67 -6.29 -12.89
N VAL A 309 10.76 -6.97 -13.59
CA VAL A 309 11.09 -7.93 -14.66
C VAL A 309 11.79 -7.23 -15.84
N HIS A 310 11.24 -6.11 -16.31
CA HIS A 310 11.81 -5.32 -17.41
C HIS A 310 13.23 -4.82 -17.06
N MET A 311 13.41 -4.21 -15.88
CA MET A 311 14.71 -3.74 -15.40
C MET A 311 15.74 -4.88 -15.35
N LYS A 312 15.37 -6.05 -14.81
CA LYS A 312 16.24 -7.23 -14.77
C LYS A 312 16.67 -7.68 -16.16
N MET A 313 15.76 -7.74 -17.13
CA MET A 313 16.07 -8.11 -18.52
C MET A 313 16.93 -7.06 -19.23
N THR A 314 16.64 -5.76 -19.09
CA THR A 314 17.47 -4.70 -19.68
C THR A 314 18.88 -4.67 -19.10
N ALA A 315 19.05 -4.93 -17.80
CA ALA A 315 20.36 -5.05 -17.16
C ALA A 315 21.13 -6.29 -17.66
N SER A 316 20.44 -7.41 -17.91
CA SER A 316 21.06 -8.57 -18.57
C SER A 316 21.51 -8.27 -20.00
N ARG A 317 20.67 -7.61 -20.81
CA ARG A 317 21.01 -7.20 -22.19
C ARG A 317 22.21 -6.23 -22.25
N LYS A 318 22.35 -5.32 -21.29
CA LYS A 318 23.52 -4.41 -21.19
C LYS A 318 24.82 -5.10 -20.73
N LYS A 319 24.76 -6.33 -20.22
CA LYS A 319 25.95 -7.11 -19.80
C LYS A 319 26.47 -8.08 -20.87
N THR A 320 25.68 -8.35 -21.91
CA THR A 320 26.14 -9.02 -23.13
C THR A 320 26.65 -7.98 -24.11
N GLU A 321 27.87 -8.15 -24.62
CA GLU A 321 28.38 -7.37 -25.75
C GLU A 321 27.43 -7.48 -26.96
N PRO A 322 27.36 -6.45 -27.83
CA PRO A 322 26.49 -6.50 -29.00
C PRO A 322 26.88 -7.70 -29.89
N PRO A 323 25.96 -8.63 -30.20
CA PRO A 323 26.29 -9.82 -30.95
C PRO A 323 26.80 -9.45 -32.34
N THR A 324 27.90 -10.07 -32.74
CA THR A 324 28.53 -9.84 -34.04
C THR A 324 27.59 -10.22 -35.19
N GLU A 325 27.83 -9.67 -36.38
CA GLU A 325 27.13 -10.06 -37.63
C GLU A 325 27.07 -11.58 -37.83
N ALA A 326 28.15 -12.28 -37.48
CA ALA A 326 28.25 -13.74 -37.55
C ALA A 326 27.37 -14.46 -36.51
N GLU A 327 27.23 -13.91 -35.31
CA GLU A 327 26.35 -14.44 -34.26
C GLU A 327 24.88 -14.21 -34.58
N LYS A 328 24.52 -13.01 -35.08
CA LYS A 328 23.16 -12.73 -35.60
C LYS A 328 22.76 -13.73 -36.69
N LYS A 329 23.65 -14.05 -37.63
CA LYS A 329 23.41 -15.08 -38.66
C LYS A 329 23.31 -16.50 -38.07
N LYS A 330 24.13 -16.85 -37.07
CA LYS A 330 24.02 -18.14 -36.35
C LYS A 330 22.72 -18.27 -35.54
N GLU A 331 22.24 -17.19 -34.95
CA GLU A 331 21.00 -17.16 -34.17
C GLU A 331 19.77 -17.24 -35.09
N ALA A 332 19.75 -16.48 -36.18
CA ALA A 332 18.74 -16.60 -37.23
C ALA A 332 18.70 -18.01 -37.86
N ALA A 333 19.86 -18.62 -38.12
CA ALA A 333 19.95 -20.00 -38.62
C ALA A 333 19.50 -21.06 -37.58
N LYS A 334 19.70 -20.81 -36.28
CA LYS A 334 19.13 -21.64 -35.20
C LYS A 334 17.61 -21.51 -35.13
N LEU A 335 17.07 -20.30 -35.25
CA LEU A 335 15.64 -20.02 -35.23
C LEU A 335 14.92 -20.70 -36.40
N ALA A 336 15.50 -20.63 -37.60
CA ALA A 336 14.96 -21.29 -38.81
C ALA A 336 14.87 -22.83 -38.68
N LYS A 337 15.77 -23.46 -37.91
CA LYS A 337 15.83 -24.93 -37.75
C LYS A 337 14.85 -25.51 -36.71
N LYS A 338 14.06 -24.68 -36.03
CA LYS A 338 13.27 -25.08 -34.84
C LYS A 338 11.75 -25.09 -35.07
N LYS A 339 11.29 -25.24 -36.32
CA LYS A 339 9.86 -25.32 -36.72
C LYS A 339 9.09 -26.58 -36.27
N GLY A 340 9.43 -27.17 -35.12
CA GLY A 340 8.88 -28.46 -34.65
C GLY A 340 8.58 -28.55 -33.14
N ALA A 341 8.74 -27.46 -32.39
CA ALA A 341 8.33 -27.39 -30.98
C ALA A 341 7.56 -26.08 -30.77
N PRO A 342 6.49 -26.05 -29.95
CA PRO A 342 5.82 -24.81 -29.59
C PRO A 342 6.78 -23.95 -28.77
N GLU A 343 7.37 -22.95 -29.40
CA GLU A 343 8.31 -22.05 -28.74
C GLU A 343 7.58 -21.11 -27.77
N ASN A 344 8.23 -20.81 -26.65
CA ASN A 344 7.68 -20.03 -25.54
C ASN A 344 7.70 -18.51 -25.82
N VAL A 345 7.35 -18.13 -27.06
CA VAL A 345 7.36 -16.76 -27.58
C VAL A 345 6.24 -15.91 -26.97
N ASN A 346 5.08 -16.52 -26.66
CA ASN A 346 3.91 -15.81 -26.12
C ASN A 346 4.14 -15.09 -24.78
N SER A 347 5.06 -15.58 -23.92
CA SER A 347 5.18 -15.14 -22.51
C SER A 347 5.53 -13.65 -22.27
N ARG A 348 5.65 -12.82 -23.30
CA ARG A 348 6.35 -11.50 -23.25
C ARG A 348 5.72 -10.35 -24.05
N ARG A 349 4.60 -10.57 -24.73
CA ARG A 349 3.93 -9.55 -25.58
C ARG A 349 3.61 -8.25 -24.84
N TRP A 350 3.34 -8.32 -23.52
CA TRP A 350 3.15 -7.13 -22.68
C TRP A 350 4.33 -6.13 -22.66
N MET A 351 5.57 -6.56 -22.95
CA MET A 351 6.75 -5.67 -23.04
C MET A 351 6.82 -4.90 -24.37
N GLU A 352 6.03 -5.29 -25.38
CA GLU A 352 5.96 -4.64 -26.70
C GLU A 352 4.84 -3.59 -26.74
N VAL A 353 3.80 -3.74 -25.92
CA VAL A 353 2.61 -2.86 -25.88
C VAL A 353 2.62 -1.83 -24.73
N GLY A 354 3.69 -1.82 -23.92
CA GLY A 354 3.86 -0.97 -22.75
C GLY A 354 5.30 -0.49 -22.55
N SER A 355 5.53 0.53 -21.72
CA SER A 355 6.85 1.12 -21.50
C SER A 355 7.07 1.64 -20.07
N MET A 356 8.26 2.20 -19.84
CA MET A 356 8.53 3.09 -18.71
C MET A 356 7.95 4.49 -18.98
N ASN A 357 7.87 5.30 -17.92
CA ASN A 357 7.09 6.55 -17.90
C ASN A 357 7.77 7.77 -18.57
N ASN A 358 9.07 7.73 -18.91
CA ASN A 358 9.78 8.91 -19.40
C ASN A 358 9.42 9.26 -20.86
N LEU A 359 9.54 10.53 -21.24
CA LEU A 359 9.11 11.03 -22.55
C LEU A 359 9.70 10.23 -23.71
N GLU A 360 10.98 9.86 -23.66
CA GLU A 360 11.66 9.06 -24.70
C GLU A 360 10.99 7.70 -24.91
N ALA A 361 10.80 6.92 -23.84
CA ALA A 361 10.19 5.60 -23.92
C ALA A 361 8.69 5.66 -24.28
N VAL A 362 7.98 6.68 -23.80
CA VAL A 362 6.55 6.88 -24.07
C VAL A 362 6.33 7.34 -25.52
N TYR A 363 7.15 8.26 -26.01
CA TYR A 363 7.14 8.71 -27.42
C TYR A 363 7.47 7.54 -28.35
N GLN A 364 8.50 6.74 -28.02
CA GLN A 364 8.84 5.54 -28.79
C GLN A 364 7.68 4.54 -28.89
N LEU A 365 6.91 4.33 -27.82
CA LEU A 365 5.79 3.40 -27.80
C LEU A 365 4.53 3.91 -28.53
N HIS A 366 4.28 5.22 -28.52
CA HIS A 366 2.99 5.77 -28.99
C HIS A 366 3.05 6.48 -30.33
N CYS A 367 4.24 6.93 -30.74
CA CYS A 367 4.54 7.59 -32.02
C CYS A 367 5.38 6.71 -32.96
N ASP A 368 5.76 5.49 -32.53
CA ASP A 368 6.57 4.52 -33.28
C ASP A 368 7.90 5.08 -33.83
N ALA A 369 8.46 6.08 -33.14
CA ALA A 369 9.63 6.85 -33.56
C ALA A 369 10.58 7.14 -32.38
N ILE A 370 11.87 7.28 -32.65
CA ILE A 370 12.85 7.77 -31.67
C ILE A 370 12.75 9.31 -31.62
N LEU A 371 13.03 9.93 -30.46
CA LEU A 371 13.11 11.38 -30.35
C LEU A 371 14.14 11.94 -31.36
N PRO A 372 13.78 12.95 -32.19
CA PRO A 372 14.63 13.42 -33.28
C PRO A 372 15.74 14.41 -32.85
N TYR A 373 16.15 14.41 -31.58
CA TYR A 373 17.09 15.35 -30.97
C TYR A 373 17.77 14.74 -29.75
N ASP A 374 18.92 15.30 -29.34
CA ASP A 374 19.72 14.78 -28.24
C ASP A 374 19.22 15.29 -26.87
N LYS A 375 18.83 14.35 -25.99
CA LYS A 375 18.49 14.66 -24.61
C LYS A 375 19.70 14.86 -23.68
N ALA A 376 20.94 14.62 -24.12
CA ALA A 376 22.12 14.84 -23.28
C ALA A 376 22.31 16.31 -22.86
N LEU A 377 21.79 17.26 -23.66
CA LEU A 377 21.83 18.70 -23.35
C LEU A 377 21.15 19.06 -22.02
N SER A 378 20.11 18.32 -21.60
CA SER A 378 19.41 18.58 -20.33
C SER A 378 20.31 18.43 -19.10
N ARG A 379 21.43 17.70 -19.21
CA ARG A 379 22.42 17.60 -18.13
C ARG A 379 23.03 18.94 -17.75
N ILE A 380 23.03 19.95 -18.63
CA ILE A 380 23.50 21.30 -18.29
C ILE A 380 22.62 21.93 -17.20
N PHE A 381 21.31 21.65 -17.18
CA PHE A 381 20.42 22.09 -16.10
C PHE A 381 20.63 21.29 -14.79
N VAL A 382 21.06 20.04 -14.88
CA VAL A 382 21.22 19.15 -13.72
C VAL A 382 22.59 19.30 -13.05
N ASP A 383 23.65 19.20 -13.83
CA ASP A 383 25.05 19.13 -13.39
C ASP A 383 25.80 20.48 -13.54
N GLY A 384 25.29 21.38 -14.38
CA GLY A 384 25.90 22.68 -14.70
C GLY A 384 25.39 23.86 -13.89
N ASN A 385 25.73 25.07 -14.33
CA ASN A 385 25.38 26.36 -13.69
C ASN A 385 24.80 27.38 -14.68
N LEU A 386 24.34 28.55 -14.19
CA LEU A 386 23.71 29.57 -15.04
C LEU A 386 24.61 30.10 -16.17
N ASN A 387 25.94 30.13 -16.00
CA ASN A 387 26.84 30.52 -17.09
C ASN A 387 26.86 29.46 -18.20
N ASP A 388 26.88 28.17 -17.84
CA ASP A 388 26.80 27.08 -18.83
C ASP A 388 25.48 27.14 -19.62
N VAL A 389 24.39 27.57 -18.97
CA VAL A 389 23.09 27.81 -19.62
C VAL A 389 23.12 29.03 -20.56
N ARG A 390 23.84 30.10 -20.19
CA ARG A 390 24.04 31.29 -21.05
C ARG A 390 24.84 30.93 -22.30
N ASP A 391 25.97 30.25 -22.12
CA ASP A 391 26.90 29.88 -23.19
C ASP A 391 26.26 28.92 -24.21
N ASN A 392 25.24 28.15 -23.80
CA ASN A 392 24.53 27.18 -24.63
C ASN A 392 23.06 27.57 -24.91
N PHE A 393 22.67 28.84 -24.72
CA PHE A 393 21.27 29.28 -24.71
C PHE A 393 20.44 28.83 -25.93
N ASP A 394 20.87 29.13 -27.16
CA ASP A 394 20.12 28.77 -28.37
C ASP A 394 19.94 27.25 -28.52
N ALA A 395 20.95 26.45 -28.13
CA ALA A 395 20.89 24.99 -28.17
C ALA A 395 19.94 24.42 -27.09
N LEU A 396 19.98 24.98 -25.88
CA LEU A 396 19.10 24.60 -24.77
C LEU A 396 17.64 25.02 -25.00
N MET A 397 17.39 26.21 -25.54
CA MET A 397 16.05 26.64 -25.91
C MET A 397 15.49 25.79 -27.06
N SER A 398 16.33 25.45 -28.04
CA SER A 398 15.97 24.48 -29.09
C SER A 398 15.64 23.10 -28.51
N TYR A 399 16.36 22.63 -27.49
CA TYR A 399 16.03 21.40 -26.78
C TYR A 399 14.65 21.50 -26.08
N CYS A 400 14.37 22.58 -25.34
CA CYS A 400 13.08 22.80 -24.68
C CYS A 400 11.92 22.82 -25.70
N ALA A 401 12.07 23.57 -26.80
CA ALA A 401 11.09 23.62 -27.87
C ALA A 401 10.88 22.25 -28.56
N ASN A 402 11.92 21.40 -28.60
CA ASN A 402 11.80 20.03 -29.09
C ASN A 402 11.05 19.09 -28.14
N ASP A 403 11.26 19.20 -26.81
CA ASP A 403 10.47 18.49 -25.80
C ASP A 403 8.98 18.87 -25.87
N VAL A 404 8.67 20.16 -26.04
CA VAL A 404 7.30 20.65 -26.28
C VAL A 404 6.72 20.07 -27.57
N ARG A 405 7.48 20.05 -28.68
CA ARG A 405 7.04 19.47 -29.96
C ARG A 405 6.76 17.97 -29.84
N ALA A 406 7.65 17.22 -29.20
CA ALA A 406 7.48 15.79 -28.97
C ALA A 406 6.27 15.52 -28.07
N THR A 407 6.02 16.36 -27.07
CA THR A 407 4.86 16.28 -26.18
C THR A 407 3.56 16.60 -26.90
N HIS A 408 3.54 17.55 -27.85
CA HIS A 408 2.39 17.80 -28.73
C HIS A 408 2.04 16.57 -29.57
N GLN A 409 3.02 16.02 -30.29
CA GLN A 409 2.84 14.84 -31.14
C GLN A 409 2.41 13.61 -30.32
N LEU A 410 2.98 13.45 -29.12
CA LEU A 410 2.57 12.43 -28.17
C LEU A 410 1.13 12.63 -27.69
N ALA A 411 0.70 13.87 -27.41
CA ALA A 411 -0.68 14.17 -27.04
C ALA A 411 -1.67 13.88 -28.19
N GLN A 412 -1.31 14.19 -29.44
CA GLN A 412 -2.08 13.79 -30.63
C GLN A 412 -2.25 12.26 -30.70
N ALA A 413 -1.20 11.50 -30.37
CA ALA A 413 -1.25 10.05 -30.36
C ALA A 413 -1.97 9.45 -29.14
N LEU A 414 -1.95 10.11 -27.96
CA LEU A 414 -2.50 9.60 -26.71
C LEU A 414 -3.97 9.96 -26.49
N VAL A 415 -4.40 11.19 -26.77
CA VAL A 415 -5.74 11.68 -26.41
C VAL A 415 -6.87 10.86 -27.07
N PRO A 416 -6.80 10.49 -28.37
CA PRO A 416 -7.79 9.60 -28.98
C PRO A 416 -7.82 8.22 -28.31
N LYS A 417 -6.65 7.60 -28.09
CA LYS A 417 -6.50 6.30 -27.42
C LYS A 417 -7.05 6.33 -25.98
N PHE A 418 -6.92 7.47 -25.29
CA PHE A 418 -7.48 7.69 -23.95
C PHE A 418 -9.00 7.79 -23.97
N ARG A 419 -9.60 8.54 -24.91
CA ARG A 419 -11.07 8.63 -25.05
C ARG A 419 -11.70 7.27 -25.37
N GLU A 420 -11.04 6.44 -26.15
CA GLU A 420 -11.46 5.05 -26.44
C GLU A 420 -11.37 4.15 -25.19
N ALA A 421 -10.29 4.26 -24.42
CA ALA A 421 -10.09 3.48 -23.21
C ALA A 421 -10.98 3.94 -22.04
N ALA A 422 -11.28 5.24 -21.94
CA ALA A 422 -12.07 5.86 -20.88
C ALA A 422 -13.22 6.68 -21.49
N PRO A 423 -14.27 6.02 -22.00
CA PRO A 423 -15.31 6.68 -22.80
C PRO A 423 -16.25 7.58 -21.98
N HIS A 424 -16.37 7.37 -20.67
CA HIS A 424 -17.27 8.18 -19.85
C HIS A 424 -16.66 9.55 -19.50
N PRO A 425 -17.32 10.69 -19.80
CA PRO A 425 -16.76 12.04 -19.67
C PRO A 425 -16.35 12.41 -18.24
N VAL A 426 -17.01 11.81 -17.23
CA VAL A 426 -16.62 11.95 -15.80
C VAL A 426 -15.14 11.62 -15.56
N THR A 427 -14.56 10.64 -16.26
CA THR A 427 -13.14 10.28 -16.07
C THR A 427 -12.21 11.41 -16.52
N PHE A 428 -12.56 12.13 -17.58
CA PHE A 428 -11.81 13.30 -18.02
C PHE A 428 -12.09 14.51 -17.11
N GLY A 429 -13.34 14.73 -16.68
CA GLY A 429 -13.69 15.81 -15.73
C GLY A 429 -13.00 15.67 -14.37
N GLY A 430 -12.94 14.45 -13.83
CA GLY A 430 -12.21 14.13 -12.60
C GLY A 430 -10.71 14.34 -12.76
N LEU A 431 -10.12 13.90 -13.87
CA LEU A 431 -8.70 14.16 -14.19
C LEU A 431 -8.38 15.66 -14.22
N LEU A 432 -9.23 16.47 -14.87
CA LEU A 432 -9.04 17.93 -14.88
C LEU A 432 -9.14 18.49 -13.46
N GLU A 433 -10.13 18.13 -12.64
CA GLU A 433 -10.24 18.69 -11.29
C GLU A 433 -9.14 18.21 -10.33
N MET A 434 -8.57 17.03 -10.55
CA MET A 434 -7.34 16.59 -9.87
C MET A 434 -6.11 17.43 -10.24
N SER A 435 -6.15 18.19 -11.35
CA SER A 435 -5.06 19.11 -11.72
C SER A 435 -5.04 20.42 -10.95
N SER A 436 -6.15 20.83 -10.31
CA SER A 436 -6.29 22.11 -9.60
C SER A 436 -5.94 22.07 -8.10
N VAL A 437 -5.41 20.95 -7.61
CA VAL A 437 -4.96 20.71 -6.21
C VAL A 437 -4.18 21.91 -5.63
N TYR A 438 -4.50 22.27 -4.40
CA TYR A 438 -4.04 23.48 -3.71
C TYR A 438 -4.04 23.28 -2.19
N LEU A 439 -2.91 23.53 -1.54
CA LEU A 439 -2.78 23.40 -0.09
C LEU A 439 -2.36 24.75 0.54
N PRO A 440 -3.24 25.43 1.31
CA PRO A 440 -2.88 26.68 1.99
C PRO A 440 -1.95 26.42 3.17
N VAL A 441 -0.99 27.32 3.38
CA VAL A 441 -0.04 27.30 4.51
C VAL A 441 0.12 28.71 5.09
N ASN A 442 0.62 28.79 6.31
CA ASN A 442 0.98 30.05 6.99
C ASN A 442 2.33 29.87 7.71
N LYS A 443 2.78 30.86 8.49
CA LYS A 443 4.04 30.82 9.28
C LYS A 443 4.25 29.56 10.13
N ASN A 444 3.19 28.83 10.46
CA ASN A 444 3.28 27.61 11.25
C ASN A 444 4.06 26.50 10.53
N TRP A 445 4.18 26.56 9.20
CA TRP A 445 5.02 25.64 8.42
C TRP A 445 6.50 25.72 8.81
N GLU A 446 7.06 26.94 8.83
CA GLU A 446 8.45 27.17 9.23
C GLU A 446 8.67 26.83 10.71
N ILE A 447 7.73 27.19 11.58
CA ILE A 447 7.76 26.85 13.01
C ILE A 447 7.76 25.32 13.21
N TYR A 448 6.97 24.60 12.43
CA TYR A 448 6.88 23.14 12.48
C TYR A 448 8.18 22.45 12.01
N ILE A 449 8.80 22.92 10.92
CA ILE A 449 10.09 22.41 10.46
C ILE A 449 11.17 22.67 11.53
N SER A 450 11.21 23.88 12.08
CA SER A 450 12.15 24.27 13.13
C SER A 450 11.99 23.38 14.38
N LYS A 451 10.78 23.27 14.93
CA LYS A 451 10.47 22.43 16.11
C LYS A 451 10.68 20.93 15.86
N SER A 452 10.37 20.44 14.66
CA SER A 452 10.61 19.04 14.30
C SER A 452 12.10 18.71 14.22
N ASN A 453 12.90 19.64 13.68
CA ASN A 453 14.36 19.51 13.68
C ASN A 453 14.96 19.61 15.09
N GLU A 454 14.54 20.61 15.89
CA GLU A 454 14.97 20.78 17.28
C GLU A 454 14.65 19.56 18.14
N ALA A 455 13.40 19.07 18.07
CA ALA A 455 12.98 17.86 18.78
C ALA A 455 13.75 16.62 18.30
N CYS A 456 14.09 16.52 17.01
CA CYS A 456 14.90 15.42 16.48
C CYS A 456 16.32 15.47 17.05
N THR A 457 16.99 16.62 17.01
CA THR A 457 18.33 16.82 17.58
C THR A 457 18.35 16.54 19.08
N GLN A 458 17.38 17.06 19.85
CA GLN A 458 17.27 16.81 21.29
C GLN A 458 17.10 15.31 21.60
N ILE A 459 16.22 14.62 20.87
CA ILE A 459 15.98 13.18 21.05
C ILE A 459 17.20 12.35 20.62
N GLU A 460 17.93 12.78 19.58
CA GLU A 460 19.21 12.20 19.18
C GLU A 460 20.31 12.44 20.23
N ASP A 461 20.34 13.60 20.90
CA ASP A 461 21.26 13.91 22.00
C ASP A 461 20.96 13.08 23.25
N ASP A 462 19.69 12.89 23.61
CA ASP A 462 19.25 12.01 24.70
C ASP A 462 19.59 10.54 24.41
N LEU A 463 19.36 10.11 23.16
CA LEU A 463 19.71 8.79 22.65
C LEU A 463 21.23 8.58 22.70
N ARG A 464 22.03 9.52 22.18
CA ARG A 464 23.50 9.45 22.19
C ARG A 464 24.02 9.39 23.61
N ARG A 465 23.57 10.27 24.51
CA ARG A 465 23.94 10.22 25.94
C ARG A 465 23.60 8.88 26.59
N SER A 466 22.46 8.28 26.25
CA SER A 466 22.06 6.96 26.74
C SER A 466 22.98 5.84 26.25
N LEU A 467 23.40 5.88 24.98
CA LEU A 467 24.34 4.90 24.39
C LEU A 467 25.78 5.11 24.89
N VAL A 468 26.21 6.36 25.06
CA VAL A 468 27.51 6.73 25.63
C VAL A 468 27.63 6.23 27.06
N LYS A 469 26.57 6.41 27.88
CA LYS A 469 26.53 5.84 29.23
C LYS A 469 26.73 4.32 29.21
N LEU A 470 26.02 3.60 28.33
CA LEU A 470 26.19 2.15 28.20
C LEU A 470 27.61 1.76 27.77
N ALA A 471 28.27 2.55 26.93
CA ALA A 471 29.66 2.32 26.54
C ALA A 471 30.65 2.58 27.70
N VAL A 472 30.46 3.64 28.48
CA VAL A 472 31.27 3.96 29.67
C VAL A 472 31.09 2.90 30.77
N ASP A 473 29.83 2.55 31.08
CA ASP A 473 29.49 1.50 32.05
C ASP A 473 30.09 0.14 31.61
N ALA A 474 30.11 -0.16 30.30
CA ALA A 474 30.76 -1.35 29.76
C ALA A 474 32.29 -1.33 29.94
N VAL A 475 32.99 -0.20 29.69
CA VAL A 475 34.45 -0.13 29.90
C VAL A 475 34.85 -0.43 31.34
N GLY A 476 34.02 -0.06 32.32
CA GLY A 476 34.24 -0.40 33.73
C GLY A 476 34.36 -1.91 33.99
N MET A 477 33.73 -2.77 33.18
CA MET A 477 33.80 -4.24 33.29
C MET A 477 35.18 -4.83 32.98
N ARG A 478 36.12 -4.01 32.52
CA ARG A 478 37.52 -4.40 32.40
C ARG A 478 38.21 -4.53 33.75
N GLU A 479 37.83 -3.74 34.74
CA GLU A 479 38.33 -3.89 36.11
C GLU A 479 37.80 -5.21 36.68
N GLY A 480 38.70 -6.12 37.05
CA GLY A 480 38.36 -7.49 37.47
C GLY A 480 37.96 -8.45 36.34
N GLU A 481 38.18 -8.09 35.07
CA GLU A 481 37.88 -8.93 33.89
C GLU A 481 36.41 -9.41 33.75
N ALA A 482 35.46 -8.74 34.41
CA ALA A 482 34.05 -9.13 34.46
C ALA A 482 33.38 -9.24 33.06
N TYR A 483 33.93 -8.59 32.03
CA TYR A 483 33.47 -8.75 30.64
C TYR A 483 33.59 -10.19 30.10
N LYS A 484 34.47 -11.03 30.67
CA LYS A 484 34.62 -12.44 30.25
C LYS A 484 33.39 -13.28 30.61
N ASP A 485 32.67 -12.89 31.66
CA ASP A 485 31.42 -13.53 32.11
C ASP A 485 30.16 -12.84 31.52
N ASP A 486 30.31 -11.86 30.63
CA ASP A 486 29.18 -11.17 29.99
C ASP A 486 28.79 -11.83 28.65
N LEU A 487 27.52 -12.23 28.51
CA LEU A 487 26.99 -12.94 27.34
C LEU A 487 27.01 -12.14 26.01
N TRP A 488 27.19 -10.81 26.06
CA TRP A 488 27.16 -9.92 24.89
C TRP A 488 28.51 -9.26 24.58
N LEU A 489 29.36 -9.04 25.59
CA LEU A 489 30.57 -8.20 25.48
C LEU A 489 31.89 -9.00 25.49
N TRP A 490 31.84 -10.31 25.74
CA TRP A 490 33.00 -11.21 25.82
C TRP A 490 33.90 -11.21 24.55
N ASP A 491 33.31 -11.03 23.37
CA ASP A 491 33.97 -11.12 22.05
C ASP A 491 34.41 -9.77 21.47
N LEU A 492 34.34 -8.69 22.25
CA LEU A 492 34.85 -7.37 21.83
C LEU A 492 36.39 -7.30 21.95
N ASP A 493 37.01 -6.40 21.18
CA ASP A 493 38.47 -6.20 21.25
C ASP A 493 38.86 -5.34 22.45
N TRP A 494 39.05 -6.01 23.59
CA TRP A 494 39.46 -5.42 24.87
C TRP A 494 40.95 -5.01 24.94
N SER A 495 41.71 -5.12 23.85
CA SER A 495 43.15 -4.85 23.86
C SER A 495 43.52 -3.36 23.91
N SER A 496 44.54 -3.03 24.71
CA SER A 496 45.13 -1.69 24.76
C SER A 496 46.13 -1.45 23.62
N GLN A 497 46.31 -0.20 23.23
CA GLN A 497 47.39 0.18 22.34
C GLN A 497 48.74 0.14 23.09
N LYS A 498 49.76 -0.48 22.49
CA LYS A 498 51.12 -0.44 23.05
C LYS A 498 51.65 1.00 23.02
N VAL A 499 51.94 1.55 24.19
CA VAL A 499 52.49 2.91 24.34
C VAL A 499 53.90 2.95 23.75
N THR A 500 54.15 3.93 22.91
CA THR A 500 55.45 4.23 22.27
C THR A 500 55.73 5.73 22.32
N SER A 501 56.97 6.15 22.09
CA SER A 501 57.38 7.58 22.08
C SER A 501 56.68 8.49 21.07
N ARG A 502 55.85 7.93 20.16
CA ARG A 502 55.01 8.68 19.20
C ARG A 502 53.52 8.74 19.58
N THR A 503 53.16 8.26 20.78
CA THR A 503 51.76 8.17 21.22
C THR A 503 51.27 9.55 21.68
N LYS A 504 50.41 10.21 20.89
CA LYS A 504 49.99 11.60 21.14
C LYS A 504 49.10 11.80 22.37
N ASN A 505 48.39 10.77 22.82
CA ASN A 505 47.51 10.81 23.98
C ASN A 505 47.63 9.45 24.68
N LEU A 506 48.15 9.44 25.92
CA LEU A 506 48.40 8.21 26.68
C LEU A 506 47.11 7.62 27.25
N ASP A 507 46.14 8.46 27.61
CA ASP A 507 44.88 8.04 28.24
C ASP A 507 44.01 7.27 27.23
N LEU A 508 43.97 7.70 25.96
CA LEU A 508 43.37 6.93 24.85
C LEU A 508 44.07 5.60 24.58
N ALA A 509 45.39 5.52 24.80
CA ALA A 509 46.16 4.31 24.53
C ALA A 509 45.87 3.20 25.57
N ALA A 510 45.58 3.59 26.81
CA ALA A 510 45.20 2.68 27.88
C ALA A 510 43.86 1.97 27.62
N LEU A 511 42.91 2.61 26.93
CA LEU A 511 41.54 2.11 26.73
C LEU A 511 41.43 0.88 25.79
N PRO A 512 40.34 0.09 25.89
CA PRO A 512 39.98 -0.96 24.93
C PRO A 512 39.95 -0.46 23.49
N ASN A 513 40.32 -1.31 22.52
CA ASN A 513 40.33 -0.92 21.12
C ASN A 513 38.94 -0.55 20.61
N TRP A 514 37.92 -1.37 20.93
CA TRP A 514 36.54 -1.11 20.53
C TRP A 514 36.02 0.26 21.02
N TYR A 515 36.43 0.70 22.21
CA TYR A 515 36.00 1.98 22.78
C TYR A 515 36.81 3.16 22.23
N ARG A 516 38.14 2.99 22.13
CA ARG A 516 39.03 3.98 21.48
C ARG A 516 38.57 4.30 20.06
N GLU A 517 38.01 3.33 19.33
CA GLU A 517 37.45 3.57 17.99
C GLU A 517 36.30 4.60 17.98
N LEU A 518 35.49 4.65 19.05
CA LEU A 518 34.35 5.56 19.22
C LEU A 518 34.78 6.95 19.73
N SER A 519 35.89 7.02 20.47
CA SER A 519 36.44 8.25 21.04
C SER A 519 37.52 8.91 20.15
N LYS A 520 37.71 8.47 18.90
CA LYS A 520 38.75 8.99 17.98
C LYS A 520 38.62 10.50 17.69
N LYS A 521 37.43 11.07 17.79
CA LYS A 521 37.14 12.50 17.61
C LYS A 521 36.79 13.25 18.90
N SER A 522 36.84 12.56 20.04
CA SER A 522 36.39 13.08 21.34
C SER A 522 37.13 14.36 21.74
N GLU A 523 36.40 15.46 21.92
CA GLU A 523 36.93 16.70 22.50
C GLU A 523 36.63 16.81 23.99
N THR A 524 35.63 16.06 24.47
CA THR A 524 35.21 16.03 25.89
C THR A 524 35.76 14.84 26.66
N VAL A 525 35.90 14.98 27.99
CA VAL A 525 36.32 13.92 28.92
C VAL A 525 35.32 13.81 30.08
N ASP A 526 35.18 12.61 30.64
CA ASP A 526 34.31 12.35 31.79
C ASP A 526 34.92 12.82 33.12
N ALA A 527 34.18 12.63 34.22
CA ALA A 527 34.61 13.00 35.58
C ALA A 527 35.85 12.22 36.10
N LYS A 528 36.33 11.21 35.35
CA LYS A 528 37.56 10.44 35.61
C LYS A 528 38.69 10.80 34.63
N GLY A 529 38.49 11.76 33.73
CA GLY A 529 39.45 12.16 32.70
C GLY A 529 39.46 11.26 31.45
N ILE A 530 38.47 10.36 31.31
CA ILE A 530 38.39 9.42 30.18
C ILE A 530 37.65 10.07 29.00
N PRO A 531 38.21 10.06 27.77
CA PRO A 531 37.54 10.59 26.58
C PRO A 531 36.18 9.92 26.30
N THR A 532 35.14 10.75 26.19
CA THR A 532 33.76 10.32 26.00
C THR A 532 33.48 9.95 24.53
N PRO A 533 32.91 8.76 24.24
CA PRO A 533 32.56 8.37 22.88
C PRO A 533 31.60 9.36 22.20
N GLU A 534 32.00 9.97 21.09
CA GLU A 534 31.13 10.90 20.34
C GLU A 534 30.55 10.21 19.08
N ASP A 535 31.29 9.29 18.45
CA ASP A 535 30.87 8.56 17.24
C ASP A 535 29.93 7.36 17.52
N VAL A 536 29.03 7.45 18.53
CA VAL A 536 28.13 6.34 18.90
C VAL A 536 26.74 6.50 18.28
N SER A 537 26.26 5.49 17.55
CA SER A 537 24.93 5.51 16.93
C SER A 537 24.23 4.14 16.86
N LEU A 538 22.92 4.15 16.66
CA LEU A 538 22.10 2.93 16.50
C LEU A 538 22.43 2.11 15.23
N ARG A 539 23.14 2.69 14.27
CA ARG A 539 23.55 2.01 13.03
C ARG A 539 24.76 1.08 13.24
N MET A 540 25.45 1.18 14.37
CA MET A 540 26.66 0.39 14.65
C MET A 540 26.30 -1.03 15.11
N ARG A 541 27.07 -2.02 14.64
CA ARG A 541 26.93 -3.42 15.08
C ARG A 541 27.20 -3.64 16.57
N LEU A 542 27.95 -2.71 17.19
CA LEU A 542 28.23 -2.72 18.62
C LEU A 542 27.00 -2.37 19.48
N THR A 543 26.11 -1.52 18.97
CA THR A 543 25.03 -0.92 19.76
C THR A 543 24.02 -1.95 20.31
N PRO A 544 23.55 -2.96 19.55
CA PRO A 544 22.75 -4.05 20.09
C PRO A 544 23.43 -4.86 21.23
N LYS A 545 24.77 -4.94 21.24
CA LYS A 545 25.53 -5.61 22.31
C LYS A 545 25.63 -4.76 23.57
N LEU A 546 25.95 -3.47 23.44
CA LEU A 546 25.93 -2.51 24.56
C LEU A 546 24.54 -2.41 25.22
N MET A 547 23.48 -2.52 24.42
CA MET A 547 22.09 -2.57 24.88
C MET A 547 21.67 -3.91 25.48
N ARG A 548 22.55 -4.93 25.45
CA ARG A 548 22.29 -6.32 25.88
C ARG A 548 20.91 -6.82 25.39
N LEU A 549 20.68 -6.74 24.07
CA LEU A 549 19.39 -7.12 23.49
C LEU A 549 19.16 -8.63 23.58
N THR A 550 17.91 -9.01 23.82
CA THR A 550 17.43 -10.39 23.94
C THR A 550 16.30 -10.68 22.95
N TRP A 551 16.25 -11.90 22.42
CA TRP A 551 15.13 -12.45 21.66
C TRP A 551 14.44 -13.55 22.49
N ASN A 552 13.21 -13.29 22.93
CA ASN A 552 12.44 -14.12 23.85
C ASN A 552 13.24 -14.49 25.14
N GLY A 553 14.05 -13.56 25.62
CA GLY A 553 14.95 -13.73 26.77
C GLY A 553 16.36 -14.22 26.45
N TRP A 554 16.63 -14.73 25.25
CA TRP A 554 17.95 -15.23 24.84
C TRP A 554 18.87 -14.12 24.30
N PRO A 555 20.18 -14.11 24.60
CA PRO A 555 21.08 -13.05 24.15
C PRO A 555 21.24 -13.02 22.62
N LEU A 556 21.10 -11.82 22.03
CA LEU A 556 21.43 -11.60 20.61
C LEU A 556 22.94 -11.57 20.38
N HIS A 557 23.35 -12.22 19.29
CA HIS A 557 24.74 -12.29 18.82
C HIS A 557 24.79 -12.05 17.30
N HIS A 558 25.93 -11.58 16.78
CA HIS A 558 26.13 -11.31 15.36
C HIS A 558 27.35 -12.07 14.82
N THR A 559 27.13 -12.87 13.79
CA THR A 559 28.17 -13.67 13.12
C THR A 559 28.49 -13.09 11.74
N PRO A 560 29.75 -13.12 11.26
CA PRO A 560 30.07 -12.66 9.90
C PRO A 560 29.37 -13.45 8.79
N GLU A 561 29.16 -14.77 9.00
CA GLU A 561 28.57 -15.67 8.01
C GLU A 561 27.03 -15.58 7.97
N HIS A 562 26.36 -15.55 9.13
CA HIS A 562 24.90 -15.69 9.23
C HIS A 562 24.17 -14.42 9.71
N GLY A 563 24.88 -13.34 10.02
CA GLY A 563 24.30 -12.09 10.51
C GLY A 563 23.81 -12.17 11.95
N TRP A 564 22.73 -11.44 12.28
CA TRP A 564 22.14 -11.42 13.63
C TRP A 564 21.28 -12.67 13.92
N GLY A 565 21.38 -13.15 15.15
CA GLY A 565 20.63 -14.28 15.69
C GLY A 565 20.67 -14.28 17.23
N TRP A 566 20.08 -15.29 17.86
CA TRP A 566 20.13 -15.50 19.32
C TRP A 566 20.81 -16.82 19.69
N LEU A 567 21.35 -16.88 20.90
CA LEU A 567 22.05 -18.05 21.44
C LEU A 567 21.18 -18.78 22.47
N GLU A 568 21.04 -20.10 22.31
CA GLU A 568 20.41 -21.02 23.26
C GLU A 568 21.45 -22.05 23.73
N PRO A 569 21.35 -22.63 24.95
CA PRO A 569 22.18 -23.78 25.31
C PRO A 569 21.93 -24.96 24.35
N ALA A 570 22.98 -25.68 23.97
CA ALA A 570 22.82 -26.88 23.16
C ALA A 570 22.02 -27.97 23.91
N PRO A 571 21.10 -28.70 23.24
CA PRO A 571 20.45 -29.87 23.81
C PRO A 571 21.47 -30.94 24.24
N PRO A 572 21.21 -31.71 25.32
CA PRO A 572 22.14 -32.73 25.81
C PRO A 572 22.39 -33.87 24.81
N ASP A 573 21.47 -34.07 23.86
CA ASP A 573 21.50 -35.15 22.87
C ASP A 573 22.18 -34.74 21.55
N LEU A 574 22.69 -33.50 21.45
CA LEU A 574 23.35 -32.99 20.24
C LEU A 574 24.84 -33.38 20.25
N GLU A 575 25.24 -34.32 19.40
CA GLU A 575 26.66 -34.58 19.13
C GLU A 575 27.29 -33.36 18.46
N ILE A 576 27.98 -32.52 19.25
CA ILE A 576 28.80 -31.41 18.76
C ILE A 576 30.01 -31.99 18.02
N VAL A 577 29.92 -32.12 16.70
CA VAL A 577 31.03 -32.54 15.86
C VAL A 577 31.91 -31.33 15.59
N PRO A 578 33.14 -31.25 16.17
CA PRO A 578 34.00 -30.09 15.93
C PRO A 578 34.30 -29.95 14.44
N ARG A 579 34.07 -28.75 13.90
CA ARG A 579 34.28 -28.42 12.49
C ARG A 579 35.78 -28.45 12.18
N VAL A 580 36.30 -29.63 11.84
CA VAL A 580 37.67 -29.78 11.32
C VAL A 580 37.82 -28.89 10.08
N GLU A 581 38.72 -27.91 10.16
CA GLU A 581 38.98 -26.98 9.06
C GLU A 581 39.63 -27.70 7.87
N LEU A 582 38.79 -28.16 6.95
CA LEU A 582 39.20 -28.52 5.58
C LEU A 582 38.97 -27.31 4.66
N PHE A 583 39.81 -26.29 4.82
CA PHE A 583 39.96 -25.22 3.84
C PHE A 583 41.43 -25.05 3.46
N GLU A 584 41.74 -25.30 2.18
CA GLU A 584 43.01 -24.90 1.60
C GLU A 584 43.16 -23.38 1.71
N VAL A 585 44.19 -22.94 2.43
CA VAL A 585 44.53 -21.52 2.55
C VAL A 585 45.02 -21.03 1.19
N LYS A 586 44.16 -20.32 0.45
CA LYS A 586 44.64 -19.42 -0.60
C LYS A 586 45.50 -18.33 0.07
N PRO A 587 46.71 -18.06 -0.44
CA PRO A 587 47.62 -17.13 0.21
C PRO A 587 47.02 -15.71 0.25
N PRO A 588 47.11 -15.00 1.39
CA PRO A 588 46.47 -13.70 1.54
C PRO A 588 47.11 -12.65 0.62
N THR A 589 46.26 -11.95 -0.14
CA THR A 589 46.63 -10.69 -0.79
C THR A 589 47.12 -9.69 0.26
N LYS A 590 48.24 -9.01 -0.01
CA LYS A 590 48.99 -8.16 0.93
C LYS A 590 48.14 -7.05 1.56
N GLY A 591 47.51 -7.35 2.70
CA GLY A 591 46.92 -6.40 3.64
C GLY A 591 47.36 -6.80 5.06
N LYS A 592 47.81 -5.83 5.86
CA LYS A 592 48.32 -6.09 7.22
C LYS A 592 47.17 -6.41 8.20
N VAL A 593 46.63 -7.62 8.15
CA VAL A 593 45.75 -8.13 9.20
C VAL A 593 46.64 -8.61 10.35
N LYS A 594 46.55 -7.90 11.49
CA LYS A 594 47.13 -8.35 12.76
C LYS A 594 46.31 -9.57 13.23
N PRO A 595 46.92 -10.66 13.74
CA PRO A 595 46.14 -11.71 14.39
C PRO A 595 45.35 -11.10 15.57
N PRO A 596 44.08 -11.50 15.78
CA PRO A 596 43.34 -11.07 16.95
C PRO A 596 44.05 -11.54 18.23
N ALA A 597 43.95 -10.75 19.31
CA ALA A 597 44.32 -11.23 20.64
C ALA A 597 43.42 -12.41 21.01
N GLU A 598 43.90 -13.31 21.88
CA GLU A 598 43.14 -14.48 22.35
C GLU A 598 41.77 -14.04 22.88
N ALA A 599 40.71 -14.38 22.14
CA ALA A 599 39.35 -14.07 22.54
C ALA A 599 39.00 -14.90 23.77
N ALA A 600 38.31 -14.29 24.74
CA ALA A 600 37.83 -15.02 25.91
C ALA A 600 36.89 -16.17 25.47
N PRO A 601 36.90 -17.34 26.13
CA PRO A 601 35.92 -18.38 25.86
C PRO A 601 34.52 -17.89 26.24
N PHE A 602 33.50 -18.28 25.47
CA PHE A 602 32.12 -17.89 25.75
C PHE A 602 31.67 -18.36 27.15
N PRO A 603 31.02 -17.52 27.97
CA PRO A 603 30.58 -17.88 29.32
C PRO A 603 29.31 -18.75 29.31
N LEU A 604 29.45 -19.99 28.83
CA LEU A 604 28.37 -20.97 28.69
C LEU A 604 27.61 -21.20 30.02
N HIS A 605 28.31 -21.16 31.15
CA HIS A 605 27.69 -21.29 32.47
C HIS A 605 26.66 -20.16 32.76
N LYS A 606 26.89 -18.93 32.28
CA LYS A 606 25.92 -17.83 32.39
C LYS A 606 24.72 -18.00 31.46
N LEU A 607 24.91 -18.63 30.29
CA LEU A 607 23.79 -18.97 29.41
C LEU A 607 22.89 -20.04 30.05
N HIS A 608 23.48 -21.01 30.75
CA HIS A 608 22.72 -21.96 31.58
C HIS A 608 22.03 -21.29 32.78
N GLU A 609 22.71 -20.43 33.55
CA GLU A 609 22.05 -19.66 34.63
C GLU A 609 20.84 -18.86 34.11
N LEU A 610 20.95 -18.24 32.93
CA LEU A 610 19.87 -17.51 32.28
C LEU A 610 18.72 -18.45 31.86
N ALA A 611 19.03 -19.61 31.29
CA ALA A 611 18.02 -20.61 30.92
C ALA A 611 17.21 -21.11 32.14
N VAL A 612 17.86 -21.32 33.30
CA VAL A 612 17.17 -21.64 34.57
C VAL A 612 16.23 -20.50 34.99
N LYS A 613 16.72 -19.25 34.96
CA LYS A 613 15.91 -18.06 35.32
C LYS A 613 14.70 -17.85 34.40
N LEU A 614 14.81 -18.28 33.14
CA LEU A 614 13.71 -18.25 32.16
C LEU A 614 12.74 -19.44 32.29
N GLY A 615 12.95 -20.35 33.26
CA GLY A 615 12.11 -21.54 33.45
C GLY A 615 12.22 -22.57 32.32
N ARG A 616 13.29 -22.52 31.52
CA ARG A 616 13.49 -23.40 30.36
C ARG A 616 14.30 -24.64 30.77
N PRO A 617 13.94 -25.86 30.32
CA PRO A 617 14.65 -27.07 30.70
C PRO A 617 16.08 -27.10 30.16
N ILE A 618 17.02 -27.55 30.97
CA ILE A 618 18.44 -27.69 30.63
C ILE A 618 18.86 -29.14 30.80
N GLY A 619 19.46 -29.72 29.77
CA GLY A 619 20.19 -30.98 29.91
C GLY A 619 21.54 -30.73 30.60
N ILE A 620 21.78 -31.42 31.72
CA ILE A 620 23.06 -31.32 32.44
C ILE A 620 24.14 -32.06 31.63
N ALA A 621 25.04 -31.32 31.00
CA ALA A 621 26.18 -31.91 30.31
C ALA A 621 27.14 -32.57 31.31
N LYS A 622 27.53 -33.83 31.05
CA LYS A 622 28.56 -34.52 31.83
C LYS A 622 29.95 -33.99 31.43
N SER A 623 30.73 -33.56 32.41
CA SER A 623 32.12 -33.12 32.22
C SER A 623 33.02 -34.26 31.72
N VAL A 624 33.73 -34.05 30.62
CA VAL A 624 34.77 -34.97 30.11
C VAL A 624 36.15 -34.51 30.63
N PRO A 625 37.00 -35.39 31.21
CA PRO A 625 38.33 -35.01 31.67
C PRO A 625 39.32 -34.75 30.53
N LEU A 626 40.22 -33.78 30.72
CA LEU A 626 41.34 -33.48 29.82
C LEU A 626 42.47 -34.53 29.92
N PRO A 627 43.00 -35.07 28.81
CA PRO A 627 44.22 -35.90 28.81
C PRO A 627 45.49 -35.06 29.00
N GLN A 628 46.48 -35.60 29.74
CA GLN A 628 47.79 -34.97 29.95
C GLN A 628 48.76 -35.16 28.76
N PRO A 629 49.78 -34.28 28.60
CA PRO A 629 50.76 -34.39 27.52
C PRO A 629 51.96 -35.27 27.89
N VAL A 630 52.41 -36.11 26.94
CA VAL A 630 53.72 -36.81 27.00
C VAL A 630 54.46 -36.63 25.68
N ALA A 631 55.78 -36.48 25.73
CA ALA A 631 56.58 -35.85 24.69
C ALA A 631 57.30 -36.83 23.72
N THR A 632 57.34 -36.41 22.45
CA THR A 632 58.43 -36.55 21.45
C THR A 632 59.36 -37.77 21.43
N THR A 633 59.49 -38.40 20.24
CA THR A 633 60.78 -38.52 19.52
C THR A 633 60.61 -39.10 18.09
N GLY A 634 61.57 -38.82 17.19
CA GLY A 634 61.91 -39.71 16.06
C GLY A 634 61.21 -39.51 14.70
N LYS A 635 61.87 -38.82 13.74
CA LYS A 635 61.49 -38.80 12.31
C LYS A 635 62.24 -39.88 11.52
N LYS A 636 61.59 -40.60 10.59
CA LYS A 636 61.82 -40.51 9.11
C LYS A 636 61.18 -41.64 8.27
N LYS A 637 60.47 -41.19 7.20
CA LYS A 637 60.33 -41.72 5.82
C LYS A 637 59.78 -43.15 5.56
N ASN A 638 58.70 -43.16 4.76
CA ASN A 638 58.32 -44.09 3.67
C ASN A 638 58.69 -45.58 3.81
N ALA A 639 57.78 -46.55 3.79
CA ALA A 639 56.84 -46.80 2.69
C ALA A 639 55.82 -47.92 3.03
N VAL A 640 54.67 -47.92 2.33
CA VAL A 640 53.86 -49.09 1.89
C VAL A 640 53.59 -50.22 2.92
N ASN A 641 52.34 -50.32 3.41
CA ASN A 641 51.38 -51.26 2.79
C ASN A 641 49.90 -51.10 3.24
N THR A 642 49.02 -51.68 2.43
CA THR A 642 47.54 -51.62 2.46
C THR A 642 46.92 -52.78 3.25
N ALA A 643 45.72 -52.62 3.85
CA ALA A 643 44.61 -53.61 3.81
C ALA A 643 43.43 -53.28 4.76
N VAL A 644 42.28 -52.86 4.20
CA VAL A 644 40.91 -53.46 4.32
C VAL A 644 40.14 -52.88 3.11
N VAL A 645 40.24 -53.46 1.93
CA VAL A 645 39.35 -54.54 1.41
C VAL A 645 37.89 -54.08 1.30
N ASN A 646 37.56 -53.50 0.14
CA ASN A 646 36.22 -53.47 -0.42
C ASN A 646 35.96 -54.80 -1.15
N THR A 647 34.84 -55.46 -0.91
CA THR A 647 34.30 -56.49 -1.82
C THR A 647 33.32 -55.84 -2.80
N VAL A 648 33.88 -55.21 -3.83
CA VAL A 648 33.15 -54.75 -5.01
C VAL A 648 33.41 -55.76 -6.13
N VAL A 649 32.33 -56.35 -6.68
CA VAL A 649 32.39 -57.16 -7.90
C VAL A 649 32.88 -56.26 -9.04
N SER A 650 33.90 -56.69 -9.80
CA SER A 650 34.53 -55.84 -10.82
C SER A 650 33.65 -55.72 -12.07
N GLU A 651 33.83 -54.68 -12.88
CA GLU A 651 33.07 -54.54 -14.14
C GLU A 651 33.36 -55.69 -15.13
N GLU A 652 34.56 -56.31 -15.09
CA GLU A 652 34.91 -57.48 -15.91
C GLU A 652 34.19 -58.78 -15.48
N ASP A 653 33.67 -58.84 -14.25
CA ASP A 653 32.84 -59.96 -13.78
C ASP A 653 31.37 -59.79 -14.24
N TRP A 654 30.90 -58.55 -14.41
CA TRP A 654 29.53 -58.25 -14.87
C TRP A 654 29.30 -58.61 -16.34
N GLU A 655 30.30 -58.46 -17.21
CA GLU A 655 30.18 -58.92 -18.61
C GLU A 655 30.07 -60.45 -18.69
N LYS A 656 30.89 -61.20 -17.92
CA LYS A 656 30.85 -62.68 -17.89
C LYS A 656 29.55 -63.24 -17.32
N LEU A 657 28.96 -62.56 -16.35
CA LEU A 657 27.64 -62.90 -15.80
C LEU A 657 26.54 -62.93 -16.87
N GLY A 658 26.68 -62.16 -17.97
CA GLY A 658 25.73 -62.12 -19.09
C GLY A 658 25.69 -63.40 -19.94
N ASP A 659 26.80 -64.12 -20.05
CA ASP A 659 26.95 -65.31 -20.90
C ASP A 659 26.82 -66.64 -20.13
N MET A 660 26.74 -66.60 -18.80
CA MET A 660 26.63 -67.79 -17.93
C MET A 660 25.19 -68.31 -17.83
N SER A 661 25.04 -69.63 -17.71
CA SER A 661 23.72 -70.23 -17.49
C SER A 661 23.14 -69.88 -16.10
N PRO A 662 21.81 -69.91 -15.91
CA PRO A 662 21.18 -69.61 -14.63
C PRO A 662 21.60 -70.53 -13.46
N GLU A 663 22.19 -71.69 -13.74
CA GLU A 663 22.70 -72.63 -12.73
C GLU A 663 24.12 -72.26 -12.27
N GLU A 664 24.97 -71.81 -13.20
CA GLU A 664 26.33 -71.34 -12.91
C GLU A 664 26.31 -70.01 -12.14
N GLN A 665 25.40 -69.09 -12.50
CA GLN A 665 25.17 -67.85 -11.76
C GLN A 665 24.77 -68.11 -10.30
N ARG A 666 23.94 -69.14 -10.04
CA ARG A 666 23.54 -69.53 -8.68
C ARG A 666 24.71 -70.07 -7.87
N ALA A 667 25.60 -70.84 -8.47
CA ALA A 667 26.81 -71.33 -7.81
C ALA A 667 27.76 -70.18 -7.42
N PHE A 668 27.92 -69.17 -8.29
CA PHE A 668 28.76 -68.00 -8.06
C PHE A 668 28.32 -67.18 -6.82
N PHE A 669 27.02 -66.95 -6.64
CA PHE A 669 26.50 -66.22 -5.49
C PHE A 669 26.38 -67.09 -4.21
N ALA A 670 26.14 -68.40 -4.34
CA ALA A 670 25.98 -69.29 -3.18
C ALA A 670 27.24 -69.45 -2.31
N GLN A 671 28.44 -69.24 -2.88
CA GLN A 671 29.69 -69.32 -2.11
C GLN A 671 29.96 -68.10 -1.21
N ASN A 672 29.23 -66.98 -1.40
CA ASN A 672 29.54 -65.69 -0.76
C ASN A 672 28.47 -65.20 0.24
N SER A 673 27.57 -66.07 0.72
CA SER A 673 26.60 -65.72 1.77
C SER A 673 26.57 -66.74 2.91
N SER A 674 27.00 -66.33 4.11
CA SER A 674 26.74 -67.06 5.36
C SER A 674 25.78 -66.27 6.24
N VAL A 675 24.57 -66.82 6.42
CA VAL A 675 23.54 -66.34 7.35
C VAL A 675 22.84 -67.55 7.96
N SER A 676 22.54 -67.50 9.26
CA SER A 676 21.58 -68.42 9.89
C SER A 676 20.90 -67.74 11.09
N SER A 677 19.66 -68.06 11.49
CA SER A 677 18.49 -68.48 10.72
C SER A 677 17.26 -68.51 11.64
N PHE A 678 16.13 -67.98 11.15
CA PHE A 678 14.75 -68.50 11.29
C PHE A 678 14.01 -68.65 12.64
N ALA A 679 12.68 -68.61 12.48
CA ALA A 679 11.60 -68.41 13.45
C ALA A 679 11.19 -69.62 14.33
N GLY A 680 10.40 -69.34 15.38
CA GLY A 680 9.68 -70.32 16.20
C GLY A 680 8.44 -69.70 16.88
N LEU A 681 7.29 -70.41 16.84
CA LEU A 681 5.93 -69.97 17.17
C LEU A 681 5.59 -69.75 18.68
N ALA A 682 4.45 -69.05 18.89
CA ALA A 682 3.35 -69.35 19.84
C ALA A 682 3.07 -68.39 21.04
N GLU A 683 1.81 -67.95 21.11
CA GLU A 683 0.94 -67.52 22.24
C GLU A 683 1.42 -66.49 23.31
N GLY A 684 0.54 -65.54 23.70
CA GLY A 684 0.62 -64.93 25.05
C GLY A 684 0.25 -63.46 25.32
N LYS A 685 -0.98 -63.01 25.00
CA LYS A 685 -1.78 -61.96 25.71
C LYS A 685 -1.23 -60.52 25.99
N ASN A 686 -2.14 -59.56 25.74
CA ASN A 686 -2.40 -58.28 26.42
C ASN A 686 -1.48 -57.04 26.26
N ARG A 687 -1.98 -56.12 25.42
CA ARG A 687 -2.25 -54.68 25.69
C ARG A 687 -1.55 -54.03 26.92
N VAL A 688 -0.85 -52.93 26.64
CA VAL A 688 -1.30 -51.59 27.08
C VAL A 688 -1.24 -50.64 25.88
N VAL A 689 -2.36 -50.01 25.52
CA VAL A 689 -2.46 -48.99 24.47
C VAL A 689 -2.46 -47.62 25.14
N ARG A 690 -1.56 -46.72 24.75
CA ARG A 690 -1.65 -45.31 25.15
C ARG A 690 -2.55 -44.58 24.15
N VAL A 691 -3.73 -44.21 24.62
CA VAL A 691 -4.79 -43.56 23.82
C VAL A 691 -4.36 -42.14 23.45
N LEU A 692 -4.30 -41.85 22.16
CA LEU A 692 -4.31 -40.47 21.65
C LEU A 692 -5.70 -39.86 21.90
N PRO A 693 -5.82 -38.56 22.24
CA PRO A 693 -7.11 -37.93 22.45
C PRO A 693 -7.97 -38.03 21.17
N PRO A 694 -9.30 -38.12 21.31
CA PRO A 694 -10.18 -38.30 20.16
C PRO A 694 -10.07 -37.11 19.20
N VAL A 695 -9.77 -37.44 17.94
CA VAL A 695 -9.99 -36.59 16.78
C VAL A 695 -11.46 -36.15 16.82
N THR A 696 -11.72 -34.84 16.80
CA THR A 696 -13.10 -34.35 16.84
C THR A 696 -13.83 -34.70 15.53
N GLU A 697 -15.15 -34.82 15.53
CA GLU A 697 -15.92 -35.10 14.29
C GLU A 697 -15.61 -34.06 13.19
N VAL A 698 -15.35 -32.81 13.61
CA VAL A 698 -14.92 -31.70 12.75
C VAL A 698 -13.62 -31.99 12.00
N ASP A 699 -12.66 -32.71 12.61
CA ASP A 699 -11.38 -33.06 12.01
C ASP A 699 -11.49 -34.25 11.04
N GLN A 700 -12.46 -35.16 11.25
CA GLN A 700 -12.77 -36.23 10.29
C GLN A 700 -13.50 -35.70 9.05
N GLU A 701 -14.45 -34.77 9.22
CA GLU A 701 -15.00 -34.00 8.11
C GLU A 701 -13.88 -33.23 7.37
N LEU A 702 -13.04 -32.48 8.10
CA LEU A 702 -11.96 -31.72 7.47
C LEU A 702 -11.03 -32.61 6.63
N SER A 703 -10.66 -33.79 7.13
CA SER A 703 -9.79 -34.73 6.43
C SER A 703 -10.33 -35.12 5.04
N SER A 704 -11.64 -35.33 4.91
CA SER A 704 -12.27 -35.65 3.62
C SER A 704 -12.19 -34.44 2.66
N TYR A 705 -12.60 -33.26 3.11
CA TYR A 705 -12.54 -32.01 2.33
C TYR A 705 -11.11 -31.58 1.94
N LEU A 706 -10.11 -31.85 2.80
CA LEU A 706 -8.69 -31.51 2.57
C LEU A 706 -8.04 -32.34 1.46
N SER A 707 -8.59 -33.51 1.13
CA SER A 707 -8.01 -34.43 0.15
C SER A 707 -8.28 -34.03 -1.31
N GLU A 708 -9.24 -33.14 -1.56
CA GLU A 708 -9.85 -32.90 -2.87
C GLU A 708 -9.34 -31.64 -3.62
N ASP A 709 -8.60 -30.74 -2.96
CA ASP A 709 -8.16 -29.47 -3.53
C ASP A 709 -6.86 -29.60 -4.35
N ILE A 710 -6.88 -29.12 -5.60
CA ILE A 710 -5.78 -29.22 -6.58
C ILE A 710 -4.52 -28.53 -6.07
N GLU A 711 -4.69 -27.29 -5.58
CA GLU A 711 -3.58 -26.42 -5.16
C GLU A 711 -2.80 -27.04 -4.00
N MET A 712 -3.46 -27.88 -3.19
CA MET A 712 -2.87 -28.59 -2.05
C MET A 712 -2.03 -29.80 -2.49
N ARG A 713 -2.41 -30.50 -3.56
CA ARG A 713 -1.60 -31.62 -4.11
C ARG A 713 -0.35 -31.10 -4.83
N GLU A 714 -0.42 -29.96 -5.52
CA GLU A 714 0.78 -29.29 -6.04
C GLU A 714 1.77 -28.93 -4.92
N PHE A 715 1.29 -28.47 -3.76
CA PHE A 715 2.14 -28.12 -2.62
C PHE A 715 2.83 -29.36 -2.01
N GLN A 716 2.09 -30.44 -1.75
CA GLN A 716 2.67 -31.70 -1.25
C GLN A 716 3.71 -32.28 -2.23
N ALA A 717 3.46 -32.18 -3.53
CA ALA A 717 4.38 -32.66 -4.55
C ALA A 717 5.65 -31.79 -4.72
N LYS A 718 5.55 -30.48 -4.50
CA LYS A 718 6.73 -29.58 -4.43
C LYS A 718 7.65 -29.94 -3.26
N GLN A 719 7.13 -30.52 -2.17
CA GLN A 719 7.96 -31.08 -1.10
C GLN A 719 8.55 -32.46 -1.46
N GLN A 720 7.83 -33.29 -2.22
CA GLN A 720 8.29 -34.63 -2.62
C GLN A 720 9.29 -34.63 -3.81
N LYS A 721 9.23 -33.64 -4.71
CA LYS A 721 10.13 -33.54 -5.89
C LYS A 721 11.52 -32.96 -5.55
N ARG A 722 12.24 -33.63 -4.63
CA ARG A 722 13.72 -33.60 -4.55
C ARG A 722 14.26 -35.04 -4.52
N PRO A 723 14.75 -35.59 -5.64
CA PRO A 723 15.41 -36.90 -5.61
C PRO A 723 16.70 -36.79 -4.78
N PRO A 724 16.95 -37.72 -3.84
CA PRO A 724 18.20 -37.72 -3.09
C PRO A 724 19.34 -38.16 -4.02
N LYS A 725 20.23 -37.23 -4.40
CA LYS A 725 21.59 -37.63 -4.75
C LYS A 725 22.21 -38.19 -3.48
N VAL A 726 22.53 -39.48 -3.49
CA VAL A 726 23.10 -40.20 -2.35
C VAL A 726 24.48 -39.62 -2.02
N VAL A 727 24.51 -38.78 -0.99
CA VAL A 727 25.68 -38.58 -0.13
C VAL A 727 25.19 -38.84 1.27
N LEU A 728 25.68 -39.91 1.89
CA LEU A 728 25.24 -40.35 3.22
C LEU A 728 25.68 -39.35 4.30
N LYS A 729 24.78 -38.41 4.64
CA LYS A 729 24.72 -37.74 5.94
C LYS A 729 23.27 -37.77 6.43
N LYS A 730 23.08 -38.03 7.74
CA LYS A 730 21.77 -38.22 8.39
C LYS A 730 20.76 -37.17 7.94
N ILE A 731 19.62 -37.61 7.39
CA ILE A 731 18.52 -36.73 6.98
C ILE A 731 17.70 -36.36 8.22
N VAL A 732 17.74 -35.09 8.62
CA VAL A 732 16.67 -34.46 9.40
C VAL A 732 15.65 -33.88 8.42
N SER A 733 14.36 -33.93 8.77
CA SER A 733 13.28 -33.53 7.86
C SER A 733 13.27 -32.02 7.55
N PRO A 734 12.63 -31.57 6.45
CA PRO A 734 12.57 -30.15 6.10
C PRO A 734 11.81 -29.22 7.07
N LEU A 735 11.26 -29.72 8.18
CA LEU A 735 10.44 -28.95 9.12
C LEU A 735 11.22 -27.94 9.99
N GLU A 736 12.55 -27.96 10.01
CA GLU A 736 13.37 -27.18 10.95
C GLU A 736 14.22 -26.08 10.29
N ARG A 737 13.65 -25.27 9.39
CA ARG A 737 14.36 -24.12 8.77
C ARG A 737 14.47 -22.86 9.65
N ASN A 738 14.76 -23.06 10.93
CA ASN A 738 15.71 -22.19 11.63
C ASN A 738 16.93 -23.05 11.88
N GLU A 739 17.81 -23.14 10.86
CA GLU A 739 19.00 -24.00 10.89
C GLU A 739 19.78 -23.75 12.18
N PHE A 740 20.06 -24.83 12.91
CA PHE A 740 20.88 -24.81 14.11
C PHE A 740 22.34 -24.68 13.69
N TYR A 741 22.94 -23.52 13.93
CA TYR A 741 24.36 -23.32 13.65
C TYR A 741 25.18 -23.47 14.94
N ASP A 742 26.11 -24.43 14.95
CA ASP A 742 27.15 -24.54 15.97
C ASP A 742 28.25 -23.50 15.67
N VAL A 743 28.01 -22.27 16.12
CA VAL A 743 28.95 -21.14 15.97
C VAL A 743 29.81 -20.94 17.22
N ILE A 744 29.29 -21.36 18.38
CA ILE A 744 29.94 -21.26 19.68
C ILE A 744 29.76 -22.61 20.37
N PRO A 745 30.85 -23.32 20.75
CA PRO A 745 30.76 -24.62 21.37
C PRO A 745 29.83 -24.65 22.58
N GLY A 746 28.90 -25.61 22.59
CA GLY A 746 27.87 -25.74 23.63
C GLY A 746 26.65 -24.84 23.46
N CYS A 747 26.59 -24.03 22.40
CA CYS A 747 25.46 -23.16 22.09
C CYS A 747 24.84 -23.50 20.72
N VAL A 748 23.52 -23.31 20.64
CA VAL A 748 22.77 -23.25 19.40
C VAL A 748 22.61 -21.78 19.00
N PHE A 749 23.12 -21.39 17.83
CA PHE A 749 22.80 -20.10 17.22
C PHE A 749 21.60 -20.25 16.28
N ARG A 750 20.57 -19.43 16.50
CA ARG A 750 19.40 -19.32 15.62
C ARG A 750 19.34 -17.93 14.98
N ARG A 751 19.26 -17.88 13.66
CA ARG A 751 19.26 -16.65 12.87
C ARG A 751 17.92 -15.89 13.00
N LEU A 752 17.98 -14.55 13.04
CA LEU A 752 16.80 -13.70 12.96
C LEU A 752 16.21 -13.72 11.54
N THR A 753 14.88 -13.74 11.45
CA THR A 753 14.16 -13.76 10.17
C THR A 753 14.13 -12.35 9.55
N HIS A 754 14.49 -12.25 8.28
CA HIS A 754 14.41 -11.00 7.53
C HIS A 754 13.05 -10.89 6.82
N ALA A 755 12.48 -9.68 6.73
CA ALA A 755 11.13 -9.45 6.19
C ALA A 755 10.94 -9.98 4.75
N ASN A 756 12.00 -9.94 3.93
CA ASN A 756 12.01 -10.46 2.56
C ASN A 756 12.29 -11.97 2.42
N GLY A 757 12.40 -12.74 3.53
CA GLY A 757 12.67 -14.18 3.49
C GLY A 757 13.94 -14.61 4.26
N LEU A 758 14.04 -15.91 4.53
CA LEU A 758 15.09 -16.52 5.35
C LEU A 758 16.49 -16.46 4.72
N GLU A 759 16.58 -16.34 3.41
CA GLU A 759 17.83 -16.20 2.66
C GLU A 759 18.57 -14.87 2.95
N HIS A 760 17.86 -13.81 3.35
CA HIS A 760 18.45 -12.48 3.56
C HIS A 760 18.94 -12.27 5.00
N ASN A 761 20.17 -11.78 5.19
CA ASN A 761 20.72 -11.52 6.52
C ASN A 761 20.06 -10.27 7.13
N VAL A 762 19.68 -10.32 8.41
CA VAL A 762 19.28 -9.12 9.16
C VAL A 762 20.50 -8.23 9.35
N GLY A 763 20.45 -6.99 8.87
CA GLY A 763 21.56 -6.03 8.98
C GLY A 763 21.67 -5.38 10.36
N SER A 764 20.54 -5.03 10.96
CA SER A 764 20.44 -4.51 12.33
C SER A 764 19.12 -4.95 12.97
N PRO A 765 19.12 -5.46 14.22
CA PRO A 765 17.90 -5.79 14.96
C PRO A 765 17.18 -4.52 15.48
N LEU A 766 17.76 -3.34 15.26
CA LEU A 766 17.17 -2.04 15.57
C LEU A 766 16.56 -1.36 14.33
N SER A 767 16.38 -2.10 13.22
CA SER A 767 15.70 -1.58 12.03
C SER A 767 14.19 -1.43 12.25
N LYS A 768 13.54 -0.67 11.36
CA LYS A 768 12.09 -0.44 11.36
C LYS A 768 11.27 -1.73 11.42
N ASP A 769 11.75 -2.80 10.76
CA ASP A 769 11.02 -4.07 10.64
C ASP A 769 10.91 -4.81 11.98
N PHE A 770 11.81 -4.53 12.93
CA PHE A 770 11.86 -5.16 14.25
C PHE A 770 11.09 -4.39 15.33
N LEU A 771 10.52 -3.21 15.01
CA LEU A 771 9.79 -2.38 15.98
C LEU A 771 8.57 -3.10 16.59
N GLN A 772 7.83 -3.90 15.81
CA GLN A 772 6.69 -4.67 16.32
C GLN A 772 7.13 -5.76 17.32
N HIS A 773 8.35 -6.29 17.17
CA HIS A 773 8.89 -7.31 18.09
C HIS A 773 9.32 -6.71 19.43
N PHE A 774 9.63 -5.41 19.48
CA PHE A 774 9.77 -4.69 20.74
C PHE A 774 8.41 -4.49 21.44
N GLU A 775 7.37 -4.13 20.69
CA GLU A 775 6.01 -3.94 21.23
C GLU A 775 5.41 -5.25 21.78
N SER A 776 5.62 -6.38 21.11
CA SER A 776 5.22 -7.70 21.64
C SER A 776 6.10 -8.20 22.79
N GLY A 777 7.17 -7.47 23.13
CA GLY A 777 8.14 -7.86 24.16
C GLY A 777 8.94 -9.11 23.80
N MET A 778 9.00 -9.51 22.53
CA MET A 778 9.85 -10.59 22.03
C MET A 778 11.30 -10.12 21.93
N LEU A 779 11.53 -8.93 21.37
CA LEU A 779 12.83 -8.28 21.36
C LEU A 779 12.89 -7.31 22.55
N LYS A 780 13.83 -7.49 23.48
CA LYS A 780 13.92 -6.69 24.72
C LYS A 780 15.35 -6.32 25.05
N ALA A 781 15.58 -5.08 25.48
CA ALA A 781 16.83 -4.73 26.15
C ALA A 781 16.84 -5.23 27.60
N SER A 782 17.98 -5.70 28.09
CA SER A 782 18.04 -6.32 29.42
C SER A 782 17.85 -5.34 30.59
N PHE A 783 18.21 -4.06 30.44
CA PHE A 783 18.13 -3.05 31.51
C PHE A 783 17.92 -1.60 31.00
N GLY A 784 17.18 -0.81 31.77
CA GLY A 784 17.29 0.67 31.83
C GLY A 784 17.30 1.42 30.48
N SER A 785 18.31 2.28 30.32
CA SER A 785 18.47 3.27 29.24
C SER A 785 18.44 2.70 27.82
N ALA A 786 18.66 1.40 27.66
CA ALA A 786 18.54 0.74 26.37
C ALA A 786 17.07 0.65 25.89
N SER A 787 16.10 0.52 26.82
CA SER A 787 14.66 0.59 26.49
C SER A 787 14.27 1.98 25.97
N ASP A 788 14.76 3.02 26.65
CA ASP A 788 14.59 4.41 26.21
C ASP A 788 15.24 4.67 24.86
N ALA A 789 16.45 4.16 24.60
CA ALA A 789 17.10 4.30 23.29
C ALA A 789 16.25 3.74 22.12
N ILE A 790 15.49 2.66 22.32
CA ILE A 790 14.56 2.12 21.32
C ILE A 790 13.35 3.03 21.14
N ARG A 791 12.78 3.53 22.24
CA ARG A 791 11.66 4.47 22.22
C ARG A 791 12.03 5.77 21.49
N LEU A 792 13.20 6.35 21.81
CA LEU A 792 13.75 7.54 21.16
C LEU A 792 14.04 7.28 19.67
N SER A 793 14.63 6.12 19.32
CA SER A 793 14.80 5.69 17.91
C SER A 793 13.50 5.71 17.11
N LYS A 794 12.42 5.17 17.70
CA LYS A 794 11.09 5.11 17.08
C LYS A 794 10.55 6.51 16.76
N MET A 795 10.81 7.47 17.65
CA MET A 795 10.35 8.87 17.55
C MET A 795 11.03 9.61 16.38
N VAL A 796 12.35 9.46 16.20
CA VAL A 796 13.12 10.11 15.10
C VAL A 796 12.97 9.40 13.75
N SER A 797 12.68 8.10 13.76
CA SER A 797 12.64 7.27 12.55
C SER A 797 11.65 7.77 11.49
N TYR A 798 10.54 8.41 11.87
CA TYR A 798 9.62 8.99 10.88
C TYR A 798 10.21 10.26 10.25
N TRP A 799 10.74 11.18 11.06
CA TRP A 799 11.29 12.45 10.58
C TRP A 799 12.44 12.23 9.61
N HIS A 800 13.44 11.41 9.96
CA HIS A 800 14.58 11.09 9.06
C HIS A 800 14.18 10.60 7.66
N ASN A 801 13.06 9.87 7.52
CA ASN A 801 12.64 9.31 6.24
C ASN A 801 11.83 10.30 5.37
N ASN A 802 11.33 11.39 5.96
CA ASN A 802 10.43 12.34 5.30
C ASN A 802 10.95 13.77 5.27
N LYS A 803 11.87 14.17 6.17
CA LYS A 803 12.43 15.51 6.32
C LYS A 803 12.79 16.14 4.98
N ASP A 804 13.69 15.49 4.22
CA ASP A 804 14.17 16.01 2.94
C ASP A 804 13.04 16.26 1.93
N ARG A 805 11.96 15.45 1.96
CA ARG A 805 10.78 15.61 1.09
C ARG A 805 9.87 16.75 1.54
N ILE A 806 9.81 17.00 2.85
CA ILE A 806 9.03 18.08 3.46
C ILE A 806 9.76 19.43 3.25
N GLU A 807 11.07 19.50 3.50
CA GLU A 807 11.87 20.73 3.36
C GLU A 807 12.11 21.12 1.89
N SER A 808 12.06 20.16 0.95
CA SER A 808 12.16 20.43 -0.49
C SER A 808 10.86 20.87 -1.15
N GLN A 809 9.74 20.92 -0.43
CA GLN A 809 8.47 21.42 -1.00
C GLN A 809 8.63 22.87 -1.51
N LEU A 810 7.84 23.21 -2.52
CA LEU A 810 7.73 24.55 -3.09
C LEU A 810 6.51 25.26 -2.51
N ILE A 811 6.75 26.36 -1.80
CA ILE A 811 5.71 27.21 -1.21
C ILE A 811 5.83 28.58 -1.85
N GLY A 812 4.75 29.06 -2.47
CA GLY A 812 4.62 30.45 -2.89
C GLY A 812 4.23 31.34 -1.71
N ASP A 813 4.90 32.47 -1.54
CA ASP A 813 4.53 33.48 -0.54
C ASP A 813 3.36 34.31 -1.07
N LEU A 814 2.28 34.41 -0.29
CA LEU A 814 1.10 35.22 -0.62
C LEU A 814 1.10 36.46 0.26
N LYS A 815 1.16 37.63 -0.37
CA LYS A 815 1.05 38.90 0.35
C LYS A 815 -0.41 39.17 0.72
N VAL A 816 -0.62 40.13 1.62
CA VAL A 816 -1.98 40.59 1.99
C VAL A 816 -2.75 41.12 0.78
N GLU A 817 -2.08 41.70 -0.22
CA GLU A 817 -2.67 42.15 -1.50
C GLU A 817 -3.11 41.00 -2.43
N ASP A 818 -2.58 39.78 -2.24
CA ASP A 818 -2.96 38.58 -3.00
C ASP A 818 -4.12 37.81 -2.34
N MET A 819 -4.54 38.21 -1.13
CA MET A 819 -5.60 37.55 -0.36
C MET A 819 -6.99 38.03 -0.80
N PRO A 820 -8.00 37.13 -0.91
CA PRO A 820 -9.32 37.49 -1.38
C PRO A 820 -10.07 38.36 -0.36
N VAL A 821 -10.76 39.40 -0.84
CA VAL A 821 -11.69 40.19 -0.02
C VAL A 821 -13.03 39.45 0.05
N THR A 822 -13.35 38.86 1.21
CA THR A 822 -14.63 38.16 1.43
C THR A 822 -15.82 39.14 1.44
N GLY A 823 -17.00 38.68 1.04
CA GLY A 823 -18.17 39.55 0.85
C GLY A 823 -18.85 40.04 2.14
N ASN A 824 -19.26 41.31 2.15
CA ASN A 824 -20.25 41.99 3.02
C ASN A 824 -20.25 41.82 4.56
N ARG A 825 -19.46 40.94 5.14
CA ARG A 825 -19.16 40.88 6.58
C ARG A 825 -17.75 41.42 6.82
N THR A 826 -17.46 41.78 8.07
CA THR A 826 -16.20 42.44 8.48
C THR A 826 -15.00 41.74 7.82
N PRO A 827 -14.21 42.44 6.98
CA PRO A 827 -13.18 41.77 6.20
C PRO A 827 -12.20 41.06 7.14
N PRO A 828 -11.85 39.78 6.86
CA PRO A 828 -10.91 39.03 7.67
C PRO A 828 -9.62 39.83 7.84
N SER A 829 -9.18 39.99 9.09
CA SER A 829 -7.99 40.78 9.43
C SER A 829 -6.73 40.01 9.06
N TYR A 830 -6.42 39.96 7.75
CA TYR A 830 -5.17 39.42 7.25
C TYR A 830 -4.00 40.25 7.80
N THR A 831 -3.07 39.57 8.47
CA THR A 831 -1.87 40.23 9.02
C THR A 831 -0.64 39.80 8.23
N ALA A 832 0.29 40.73 7.98
CA ALA A 832 1.59 40.38 7.40
C ALA A 832 2.37 39.42 8.31
N ASP A 833 2.18 39.54 9.63
CA ASP A 833 2.78 38.71 10.67
C ASP A 833 2.35 37.23 10.61
N ASP A 834 1.28 36.88 9.91
CA ASP A 834 0.85 35.48 9.72
C ASP A 834 1.55 34.78 8.56
N ARG A 835 2.16 35.54 7.63
CA ARG A 835 2.83 35.06 6.41
C ARG A 835 2.04 33.97 5.69
N TYR A 836 1.02 34.35 4.92
CA TYR A 836 0.23 33.41 4.12
C TYR A 836 1.03 32.86 2.94
N GLY A 837 0.67 31.66 2.48
CA GLY A 837 1.31 31.04 1.33
C GLY A 837 0.53 29.83 0.84
N ALA A 838 0.98 29.26 -0.27
CA ALA A 838 0.36 28.11 -0.89
C ALA A 838 1.40 27.09 -1.34
N LEU A 839 1.06 25.82 -1.23
CA LEU A 839 1.84 24.68 -1.69
C LEU A 839 1.08 23.97 -2.81
N LEU A 840 1.78 23.64 -3.90
CA LEU A 840 1.24 22.89 -5.03
C LEU A 840 1.89 21.50 -5.09
N PRO A 841 1.21 20.43 -4.61
CA PRO A 841 1.73 19.07 -4.69
C PRO A 841 1.99 18.65 -6.14
N ARG A 842 3.17 18.05 -6.37
CA ARG A 842 3.59 17.51 -7.68
C ARG A 842 2.92 16.16 -7.95
N LEU A 843 1.59 16.17 -8.02
CA LEU A 843 0.73 15.00 -8.10
C LEU A 843 0.67 14.43 -9.53
N ALA A 844 1.15 13.21 -9.74
CA ALA A 844 0.86 12.46 -10.97
C ALA A 844 -0.56 11.88 -10.87
N TYR A 845 -1.52 12.48 -11.58
CA TYR A 845 -2.96 12.24 -11.41
C TYR A 845 -3.36 10.77 -11.63
N MET A 846 -2.77 10.10 -12.62
CA MET A 846 -2.88 8.65 -12.84
C MET A 846 -1.51 7.99 -12.75
N GLY A 847 -0.81 8.19 -11.63
CA GLY A 847 0.55 7.69 -11.41
C GLY A 847 0.70 6.16 -11.31
N THR A 848 -0.39 5.41 -11.17
CA THR A 848 -0.40 3.93 -11.19
C THR A 848 -1.26 3.36 -12.33
N VAL A 849 -1.04 2.09 -12.68
CA VAL A 849 -1.90 1.34 -13.62
C VAL A 849 -3.35 1.21 -13.11
N THR A 850 -3.58 1.35 -11.81
CA THR A 850 -4.93 1.42 -11.22
C THR A 850 -5.57 2.81 -11.31
N ARG A 851 -4.89 3.78 -11.96
CA ARG A 851 -5.23 5.20 -12.08
C ARG A 851 -5.21 5.99 -10.77
N ARG A 852 -4.65 5.43 -9.69
CA ARG A 852 -4.49 6.19 -8.44
C ARG A 852 -3.42 7.26 -8.62
N ALA A 853 -3.65 8.40 -7.96
CA ALA A 853 -2.70 9.48 -7.93
C ALA A 853 -1.43 9.09 -7.13
N VAL A 854 -0.29 9.66 -7.52
CA VAL A 854 1.01 9.41 -6.85
C VAL A 854 1.72 10.73 -6.59
N GLU A 855 2.09 10.96 -5.34
CA GLU A 855 3.07 11.96 -4.91
C GLU A 855 3.85 11.37 -3.71
N SER A 856 5.10 11.76 -3.55
CA SER A 856 6.08 11.17 -2.63
C SER A 856 5.97 11.56 -1.15
N THR A 857 5.11 12.52 -0.81
CA THR A 857 5.00 13.18 0.49
C THR A 857 3.57 13.06 1.03
N TRP A 858 2.62 13.69 0.34
CA TRP A 858 1.21 13.85 0.72
C TRP A 858 0.41 12.55 0.56
N MET A 859 0.60 11.80 -0.53
CA MET A 859 -0.06 10.48 -0.72
C MET A 859 0.52 9.39 0.20
N THR A 860 1.58 9.71 0.96
CA THR A 860 2.20 8.84 1.97
C THR A 860 2.18 9.43 3.38
N ALA A 861 1.58 10.61 3.57
CA ALA A 861 1.57 11.32 4.83
C ALA A 861 0.80 10.54 5.89
N SER A 862 1.48 10.10 6.96
CA SER A 862 0.81 9.33 8.00
C SER A 862 -0.12 10.22 8.83
N ASN A 863 -1.22 9.65 9.29
CA ASN A 863 -2.00 10.26 10.37
C ASN A 863 -1.15 10.40 11.64
N VAL A 864 -1.50 11.40 12.45
CA VAL A 864 -0.71 11.82 13.62
C VAL A 864 -0.52 10.68 14.63
N ARG A 865 0.69 10.60 15.19
CA ARG A 865 1.02 9.65 16.25
C ARG A 865 1.90 10.30 17.31
N SER A 866 1.49 10.16 18.57
CA SER A 866 2.21 10.71 19.73
C SER A 866 3.63 10.15 19.92
N ASP A 867 3.97 9.05 19.25
CA ASP A 867 5.29 8.41 19.28
C ASP A 867 6.19 8.75 18.08
N ARG A 868 5.86 9.77 17.27
CA ARG A 868 6.61 10.15 16.05
C ARG A 868 6.71 11.66 15.85
N ILE A 869 7.95 12.15 15.75
CA ILE A 869 8.28 13.54 15.39
C ILE A 869 7.74 13.84 13.99
N GLY A 870 7.14 15.01 13.79
CA GLY A 870 6.66 15.48 12.49
C GLY A 870 5.48 14.69 11.92
N SER A 871 4.80 13.86 12.72
CA SER A 871 3.62 13.12 12.23
C SER A 871 2.37 14.00 12.13
N GLU A 872 2.41 15.21 12.67
CA GLU A 872 1.41 16.27 12.54
C GLU A 872 1.43 17.01 11.19
N LEU A 873 2.28 16.61 10.23
CA LEU A 873 2.45 17.25 8.91
C LEU A 873 1.13 17.68 8.23
N LYS A 874 0.11 16.80 8.23
CA LYS A 874 -1.20 17.09 7.62
C LYS A 874 -1.80 18.41 8.18
N ALA A 875 -1.69 18.64 9.48
CA ALA A 875 -2.25 19.81 10.17
C ALA A 875 -1.47 21.12 9.95
N MET A 876 -0.36 21.07 9.21
CA MET A 876 0.35 22.28 8.76
C MET A 876 -0.25 22.86 7.47
N ILE A 877 -1.18 22.14 6.83
CA ILE A 877 -2.10 22.74 5.89
C ILE A 877 -3.21 23.41 6.68
N GLN A 878 -3.25 24.74 6.62
CA GLN A 878 -4.12 25.58 7.45
C GLN A 878 -4.88 26.56 6.57
N SER A 879 -6.20 26.62 6.72
CA SER A 879 -7.03 27.61 6.03
C SER A 879 -6.73 29.02 6.55
N PRO A 880 -6.68 30.03 5.67
CA PRO A 880 -6.55 31.42 6.10
C PRO A 880 -7.85 31.90 6.80
N PRO A 881 -7.80 33.05 7.50
CA PRO A 881 -8.99 33.67 8.08
C PRO A 881 -10.12 33.88 7.05
N GLY A 882 -11.36 33.61 7.46
CA GLY A 882 -12.54 33.64 6.59
C GLY A 882 -12.83 32.34 5.82
N TYR A 883 -11.98 31.32 5.94
CA TYR A 883 -12.14 30.04 5.24
C TYR A 883 -11.94 28.83 6.17
N SER A 884 -12.63 27.73 5.86
CA SER A 884 -12.53 26.44 6.55
C SER A 884 -12.25 25.31 5.55
N ILE A 885 -11.55 24.27 5.99
CA ILE A 885 -11.39 23.02 5.26
C ILE A 885 -12.61 22.14 5.56
N VAL A 886 -13.39 21.84 4.53
CA VAL A 886 -14.54 20.94 4.57
C VAL A 886 -14.20 19.64 3.85
N GLY A 887 -14.48 18.48 4.44
CA GLY A 887 -14.26 17.23 3.75
C GLY A 887 -14.66 15.99 4.54
N ALA A 888 -14.65 14.83 3.89
CA ALA A 888 -15.04 13.58 4.51
C ALA A 888 -14.10 12.43 4.12
N ASP A 889 -14.16 11.36 4.91
CA ASP A 889 -13.56 10.06 4.63
C ASP A 889 -14.65 9.12 4.11
N VAL A 890 -14.43 8.42 2.99
CA VAL A 890 -15.46 7.52 2.44
C VAL A 890 -15.43 6.17 3.16
N ASP A 891 -16.23 6.07 4.23
CA ASP A 891 -16.39 4.86 5.05
C ASP A 891 -16.44 3.57 4.21
N SER A 892 -15.39 2.76 4.40
CA SER A 892 -15.23 1.43 3.79
C SER A 892 -15.43 1.40 2.27
N GLN A 893 -15.01 2.45 1.54
CA GLN A 893 -15.22 2.63 0.10
C GLN A 893 -14.95 1.36 -0.73
N GLU A 894 -13.73 0.83 -0.69
CA GLU A 894 -13.32 -0.31 -1.51
C GLU A 894 -13.98 -1.63 -1.07
N LEU A 895 -14.32 -1.74 0.22
CA LEU A 895 -15.06 -2.87 0.76
C LEU A 895 -16.50 -2.89 0.23
N TRP A 896 -17.16 -1.73 0.25
CA TRP A 896 -18.49 -1.56 -0.32
C TRP A 896 -18.52 -1.78 -1.84
N ILE A 897 -17.51 -1.28 -2.57
CA ILE A 897 -17.39 -1.53 -4.01
C ILE A 897 -17.25 -3.03 -4.30
N ALA A 898 -16.44 -3.76 -3.53
CA ALA A 898 -16.36 -5.21 -3.65
C ALA A 898 -17.69 -5.90 -3.30
N ALA A 899 -18.41 -5.38 -2.29
CA ALA A 899 -19.67 -5.94 -1.81
C ALA A 899 -20.81 -5.80 -2.83
N ILE A 900 -21.04 -4.59 -3.34
CA ILE A 900 -22.06 -4.32 -4.35
C ILE A 900 -21.77 -5.08 -5.66
N LEU A 901 -20.50 -5.35 -5.98
CA LEU A 901 -20.14 -6.23 -7.10
C LEU A 901 -20.57 -7.68 -6.86
N GLY A 902 -20.39 -8.22 -5.65
CA GLY A 902 -20.90 -9.54 -5.27
C GLY A 902 -22.42 -9.63 -5.34
N ASP A 903 -23.12 -8.65 -4.76
CA ASP A 903 -24.59 -8.58 -4.74
C ASP A 903 -25.19 -8.44 -6.17
N SER A 904 -24.56 -7.62 -7.03
CA SER A 904 -24.92 -7.47 -8.44
C SER A 904 -24.78 -8.75 -9.27
N ASN A 905 -23.93 -9.67 -8.81
CA ASN A 905 -23.62 -10.92 -9.51
C ASN A 905 -24.61 -12.05 -9.17
N TRP A 906 -25.37 -11.92 -8.09
CA TRP A 906 -26.34 -12.93 -7.67
C TRP A 906 -27.78 -12.52 -7.95
N LEU A 907 -28.42 -11.78 -7.02
CA LEU A 907 -29.83 -11.39 -7.16
C LEU A 907 -30.03 -9.97 -7.72
N LYS A 908 -28.99 -9.13 -7.70
CA LYS A 908 -29.08 -7.67 -7.87
C LYS A 908 -29.97 -7.04 -6.79
N GLU A 909 -29.73 -7.44 -5.55
CA GLU A 909 -30.38 -6.91 -4.35
C GLU A 909 -29.31 -6.63 -3.29
N HIS A 910 -29.37 -5.48 -2.62
CA HIS A 910 -28.31 -5.09 -1.69
C HIS A 910 -28.25 -6.02 -0.49
N GLY A 911 -27.05 -6.49 -0.15
CA GLY A 911 -26.79 -7.42 0.94
C GLY A 911 -27.38 -8.81 0.77
N CYS A 912 -27.73 -9.24 -0.44
CA CYS A 912 -28.12 -10.62 -0.67
C CYS A 912 -26.96 -11.61 -0.41
N THR A 913 -25.71 -11.19 -0.63
CA THR A 913 -24.54 -12.00 -0.27
C THR A 913 -24.15 -11.80 1.20
N ALA A 914 -23.57 -12.81 1.83
CA ALA A 914 -23.05 -12.69 3.20
C ALA A 914 -22.04 -11.54 3.35
N PHE A 915 -21.19 -11.31 2.34
CA PHE A 915 -20.23 -10.20 2.33
C PHE A 915 -20.91 -8.82 2.20
N GLY A 916 -21.95 -8.70 1.36
CA GLY A 916 -22.82 -7.52 1.30
C GLY A 916 -23.50 -7.23 2.64
N TRP A 917 -24.14 -8.24 3.24
CA TRP A 917 -24.81 -8.12 4.53
C TRP A 917 -23.86 -7.69 5.66
N MET A 918 -22.69 -8.35 5.79
CA MET A 918 -21.66 -7.98 6.77
C MET A 918 -21.11 -6.56 6.59
N THR A 919 -21.23 -5.97 5.40
CA THR A 919 -20.77 -4.61 5.08
C THR A 919 -21.85 -3.55 5.33
N LEU A 920 -23.13 -3.90 5.15
CA LEU A 920 -24.26 -2.96 5.23
C LEU A 920 -25.00 -2.95 6.58
N GLN A 921 -25.00 -4.09 7.28
CA GLN A 921 -25.74 -4.33 8.54
C GLN A 921 -24.88 -4.97 9.64
N GLY A 922 -23.65 -5.43 9.31
CA GLY A 922 -22.75 -6.07 10.28
C GLY A 922 -22.27 -5.10 11.37
N ASN A 923 -22.35 -5.54 12.63
CA ASN A 923 -22.00 -4.76 13.81
C ASN A 923 -20.78 -5.35 14.54
N LYS A 924 -19.96 -4.48 15.13
CA LYS A 924 -18.82 -4.87 15.99
C LYS A 924 -19.28 -5.44 17.33
N ALA A 925 -20.37 -4.93 17.90
CA ALA A 925 -20.87 -5.38 19.20
C ALA A 925 -21.32 -6.86 19.16
N ASP A 926 -22.05 -7.23 18.10
CA ASP A 926 -22.57 -8.58 17.88
C ASP A 926 -21.55 -9.53 17.23
N GLY A 927 -20.34 -9.04 16.92
CA GLY A 927 -19.30 -9.78 16.20
C GLY A 927 -19.73 -10.18 14.78
N THR A 928 -20.74 -9.52 14.20
CA THR A 928 -21.29 -9.81 12.87
C THR A 928 -20.57 -9.06 11.75
N ASP A 929 -19.78 -8.03 12.06
CA ASP A 929 -18.93 -7.35 11.07
C ASP A 929 -17.80 -8.25 10.52
N LEU A 930 -17.42 -8.00 9.27
CA LEU A 930 -16.41 -8.78 8.53
C LEU A 930 -15.08 -8.96 9.28
N HIS A 931 -14.60 -7.90 9.94
CA HIS A 931 -13.31 -7.93 10.62
C HIS A 931 -13.38 -8.75 11.90
N SER A 932 -14.49 -8.67 12.64
CA SER A 932 -14.71 -9.51 13.84
C SER A 932 -14.90 -10.98 13.48
N LYS A 933 -15.68 -11.30 12.43
CA LYS A 933 -15.80 -12.68 11.91
C LYS A 933 -14.44 -13.25 11.47
N THR A 934 -13.64 -12.47 10.75
CA THR A 934 -12.29 -12.91 10.32
C THR A 934 -11.32 -13.04 11.50
N ALA A 935 -11.39 -12.13 12.49
CA ALA A 935 -10.58 -12.20 13.71
C ALA A 935 -10.84 -13.49 14.49
N ALA A 936 -12.12 -13.82 14.71
CA ALA A 936 -12.53 -15.05 15.36
C ALA A 936 -12.05 -16.30 14.61
N GLN A 937 -12.21 -16.34 13.28
CA GLN A 937 -11.81 -17.48 12.45
C GLN A 937 -10.28 -17.67 12.38
N ALA A 938 -9.51 -16.58 12.41
CA ALA A 938 -8.05 -16.63 12.38
C ALA A 938 -7.42 -16.82 13.78
N GLY A 939 -8.14 -16.49 14.84
CA GLY A 939 -7.60 -16.38 16.20
C GLY A 939 -6.52 -15.28 16.28
N VAL A 940 -6.86 -14.08 15.84
CA VAL A 940 -6.02 -12.87 15.80
C VAL A 940 -6.84 -11.65 16.22
N GLU A 941 -6.19 -10.52 16.51
CA GLU A 941 -6.91 -9.29 16.87
C GLU A 941 -7.68 -8.67 15.69
N ARG A 942 -8.72 -7.86 15.96
CA ARG A 942 -9.55 -7.25 14.91
C ARG A 942 -8.74 -6.36 13.95
N ASP A 943 -7.72 -5.65 14.44
CA ASP A 943 -6.89 -4.81 13.57
C ASP A 943 -5.88 -5.63 12.74
N GLN A 944 -5.41 -6.77 13.24
CA GLN A 944 -4.67 -7.76 12.45
C GLN A 944 -5.57 -8.38 11.36
N ALA A 945 -6.84 -8.66 11.70
CA ALA A 945 -7.84 -9.16 10.77
C ALA A 945 -8.23 -8.14 9.69
N LYS A 946 -8.16 -6.82 9.94
CA LYS A 946 -8.29 -5.80 8.88
C LYS A 946 -7.21 -5.99 7.81
N ILE A 947 -5.94 -6.11 8.21
CA ILE A 947 -4.81 -6.27 7.28
C ILE A 947 -4.99 -7.56 6.45
N LEU A 948 -5.41 -8.66 7.07
CA LEU A 948 -5.74 -9.91 6.37
C LEU A 948 -6.89 -9.75 5.35
N ASN A 949 -7.99 -9.11 5.73
CA ASN A 949 -9.15 -8.91 4.85
C ASN A 949 -8.79 -8.07 3.62
N TYR A 950 -8.16 -6.91 3.85
CA TYR A 950 -7.72 -6.05 2.75
C TYR A 950 -6.74 -6.78 1.83
N GLY A 951 -5.72 -7.46 2.37
CA GLY A 951 -4.80 -8.27 1.58
C GLY A 951 -5.51 -9.35 0.74
N ARG A 952 -6.49 -10.05 1.31
CA ARG A 952 -7.25 -11.11 0.62
C ARG A 952 -8.15 -10.57 -0.50
N ILE A 953 -8.80 -9.42 -0.28
CA ILE A 953 -9.61 -8.74 -1.31
C ILE A 953 -8.70 -8.29 -2.46
N TYR A 954 -7.51 -7.76 -2.16
CA TYR A 954 -6.44 -7.53 -3.14
C TYR A 954 -5.68 -8.81 -3.54
N GLY A 955 -6.40 -9.92 -3.72
CA GLY A 955 -5.90 -11.08 -4.44
C GLY A 955 -4.66 -11.75 -3.83
N ALA A 956 -4.32 -11.49 -2.57
CA ALA A 956 -3.25 -12.22 -1.90
C ALA A 956 -3.56 -13.73 -1.89
N GLY A 957 -2.48 -14.53 -1.90
CA GLY A 957 -2.58 -15.98 -1.83
C GLY A 957 -2.64 -16.50 -0.39
N ARG A 958 -2.98 -17.78 -0.25
CA ARG A 958 -2.91 -18.53 1.02
C ARG A 958 -1.51 -18.41 1.66
N ASP A 959 -0.45 -18.49 0.85
CA ASP A 959 0.95 -18.37 1.28
C ASP A 959 1.24 -17.02 1.95
N TYR A 960 0.79 -15.92 1.35
CA TYR A 960 0.98 -14.58 1.93
C TYR A 960 0.24 -14.44 3.26
N ALA A 961 -0.98 -14.97 3.34
CA ALA A 961 -1.74 -14.99 4.59
C ALA A 961 -1.06 -15.86 5.67
N ALA A 962 -0.46 -17.00 5.30
CA ALA A 962 0.31 -17.83 6.22
C ALA A 962 1.56 -17.10 6.76
N VAL A 963 2.30 -16.41 5.89
CA VAL A 963 3.43 -15.54 6.31
C VAL A 963 2.95 -14.42 7.24
N LEU A 964 1.85 -13.74 6.89
CA LEU A 964 1.29 -12.66 7.71
C LEU A 964 0.82 -13.16 9.09
N LEU A 965 0.19 -14.33 9.15
CA LEU A 965 -0.21 -14.97 10.41
C LEU A 965 1.00 -15.33 11.29
N ARG A 966 2.11 -15.79 10.71
CA ARG A 966 3.37 -16.03 11.45
C ARG A 966 3.99 -14.72 11.95
N ASN A 967 3.89 -13.64 11.20
CA ASN A 967 4.36 -12.32 11.64
C ASN A 967 3.52 -11.77 12.80
N PHE A 968 2.22 -12.08 12.84
CA PHE A 968 1.32 -11.73 13.95
C PHE A 968 1.49 -12.65 15.17
N ASN A 969 1.76 -13.94 14.97
CA ASN A 969 2.04 -14.89 16.04
C ASN A 969 3.17 -15.86 15.63
N HIS A 970 4.36 -15.65 16.21
CA HIS A 970 5.58 -16.42 15.95
C HIS A 970 5.58 -17.83 16.56
N GLU A 971 4.64 -18.15 17.45
CA GLU A 971 4.45 -19.49 18.01
C GLU A 971 3.78 -20.45 17.01
N LEU A 972 3.14 -19.90 15.96
CA LEU A 972 2.55 -20.71 14.90
C LEU A 972 3.64 -21.35 14.04
N SER A 973 3.65 -22.68 14.01
CA SER A 973 4.44 -23.44 13.04
C SER A 973 3.93 -23.16 11.61
N GLU A 974 4.77 -23.43 10.61
CA GLU A 974 4.39 -23.23 9.20
C GLU A 974 3.14 -24.04 8.83
N ALA A 975 3.04 -25.29 9.30
CA ALA A 975 1.87 -26.12 9.09
C ALA A 975 0.60 -25.54 9.76
N GLN A 976 0.71 -24.99 10.97
CA GLN A 976 -0.41 -24.35 11.67
C GLN A 976 -0.83 -23.05 10.98
N ALA A 977 0.11 -22.22 10.56
CA ALA A 977 -0.17 -20.96 9.87
C ALA A 977 -0.80 -21.19 8.49
N THR A 978 -0.28 -22.17 7.72
CA THR A 978 -0.87 -22.59 6.44
C THR A 978 -2.25 -23.21 6.63
N GLY A 979 -2.45 -24.06 7.65
CA GLY A 979 -3.76 -24.62 7.99
C GLY A 979 -4.79 -23.55 8.40
N LYS A 980 -4.38 -22.55 9.18
CA LYS A 980 -5.21 -21.37 9.50
C LYS A 980 -5.53 -20.55 8.24
N ALA A 981 -4.54 -20.24 7.41
CA ALA A 981 -4.74 -19.54 6.15
C ALA A 981 -5.72 -20.29 5.23
N GLN A 982 -5.59 -21.62 5.13
CA GLN A 982 -6.52 -22.44 4.38
C GLN A 982 -7.95 -22.37 4.93
N LYS A 983 -8.15 -22.50 6.26
CA LYS A 983 -9.46 -22.33 6.93
C LYS A 983 -10.08 -20.94 6.70
N ILE A 984 -9.27 -19.90 6.62
CA ILE A 984 -9.72 -18.52 6.35
C ILE A 984 -10.16 -18.35 4.89
N TYR A 985 -9.45 -18.97 3.93
CA TYR A 985 -9.78 -18.88 2.51
C TYR A 985 -10.93 -19.81 2.11
N SER A 986 -11.05 -21.00 2.71
CA SER A 986 -12.19 -21.89 2.46
C SER A 986 -13.49 -21.33 3.04
N PHE A 987 -13.45 -20.65 4.20
CA PHE A 987 -14.62 -19.93 4.71
C PHE A 987 -15.07 -18.79 3.78
N SER A 988 -14.12 -18.07 3.18
CA SER A 988 -14.42 -16.83 2.44
C SER A 988 -14.55 -17.03 0.93
N LYS A 989 -13.52 -17.53 0.24
CA LYS A 989 -13.60 -17.86 -1.19
C LYS A 989 -14.47 -19.08 -1.42
N GLY A 990 -14.52 -20.02 -0.47
CA GLY A 990 -15.16 -21.31 -0.69
C GLY A 990 -14.26 -22.24 -1.49
N TYR A 991 -14.88 -23.12 -2.29
CA TYR A 991 -14.18 -24.07 -3.17
C TYR A 991 -14.49 -23.78 -4.64
N ARG A 992 -13.56 -24.16 -5.53
CA ARG A 992 -13.71 -23.95 -6.97
C ARG A 992 -14.53 -25.09 -7.59
N GLN A 993 -15.62 -24.74 -8.24
CA GLN A 993 -16.45 -25.62 -9.06
C GLN A 993 -16.31 -25.27 -10.54
N TYR A 994 -16.76 -26.18 -11.39
CA TYR A 994 -16.57 -26.13 -12.83
C TYR A 994 -17.86 -26.52 -13.55
N ARG A 995 -18.14 -25.87 -14.67
CA ARG A 995 -19.22 -26.29 -15.59
C ARG A 995 -18.62 -27.02 -16.77
N LEU A 996 -19.26 -28.13 -17.15
CA LEU A 996 -18.84 -28.93 -18.29
C LEU A 996 -19.16 -28.20 -19.61
N ASN A 997 -18.20 -28.14 -20.53
CA ASN A 997 -18.45 -27.72 -21.91
C ASN A 997 -19.15 -28.87 -22.68
N THR A 998 -19.54 -28.65 -23.94
CA THR A 998 -20.24 -29.66 -24.76
C THR A 998 -19.52 -31.02 -24.82
N MET A 999 -18.19 -31.03 -24.89
CA MET A 999 -17.40 -32.27 -24.87
C MET A 999 -17.42 -32.91 -23.47
N GLY A 1000 -17.21 -32.11 -22.42
CA GLY A 1000 -17.31 -32.57 -21.04
C GLY A 1000 -18.66 -33.17 -20.70
N LYS A 1001 -19.76 -32.55 -21.17
CA LYS A 1001 -21.13 -33.05 -20.99
C LYS A 1001 -21.32 -34.40 -21.67
N PHE A 1002 -20.91 -34.53 -22.93
CA PHE A 1002 -20.94 -35.79 -23.67
C PHE A 1002 -20.12 -36.90 -23.00
N LEU A 1003 -18.94 -36.56 -22.47
CA LEU A 1003 -18.08 -37.51 -21.76
C LEU A 1003 -18.66 -37.92 -20.39
N ALA A 1004 -19.28 -37.00 -19.66
CA ALA A 1004 -19.98 -37.29 -18.40
C ALA A 1004 -21.21 -38.20 -18.62
N LEU A 1005 -22.03 -37.94 -19.65
CA LEU A 1005 -23.11 -38.84 -20.06
C LEU A 1005 -22.58 -40.24 -20.39
N LYS A 1006 -21.45 -40.34 -21.11
CA LYS A 1006 -20.77 -41.63 -21.39
C LYS A 1006 -20.23 -42.34 -20.14
N CYS A 1007 -19.93 -41.59 -19.08
CA CYS A 1007 -19.56 -42.15 -17.77
C CYS A 1007 -20.79 -42.55 -16.93
N GLY A 1008 -22.01 -42.43 -17.45
CA GLY A 1008 -23.24 -42.88 -16.77
C GLY A 1008 -23.90 -41.84 -15.86
N LEU A 1009 -23.57 -40.55 -16.01
CA LEU A 1009 -24.32 -39.46 -15.35
C LEU A 1009 -25.59 -39.13 -16.13
N ASN A 1010 -26.62 -38.65 -15.43
CA ASN A 1010 -27.90 -38.25 -16.04
C ASN A 1010 -27.86 -36.80 -16.54
N GLU A 1011 -28.79 -36.41 -17.42
CA GLU A 1011 -28.86 -35.04 -17.96
C GLU A 1011 -28.93 -33.96 -16.86
N THR A 1012 -29.65 -34.21 -15.77
CA THR A 1012 -29.73 -33.31 -14.61
C THR A 1012 -28.40 -33.14 -13.88
N ASP A 1013 -27.62 -34.21 -13.79
CA ASP A 1013 -26.35 -34.23 -13.04
C ASP A 1013 -25.24 -33.57 -13.88
N VAL A 1014 -25.34 -33.65 -15.21
CA VAL A 1014 -24.40 -33.08 -16.18
C VAL A 1014 -24.53 -31.55 -16.31
N GLU A 1015 -25.69 -30.98 -15.97
CA GLU A 1015 -25.87 -29.53 -15.82
C GLU A 1015 -25.46 -29.00 -14.44
N ALA A 1016 -25.23 -29.88 -13.45
CA ALA A 1016 -24.79 -29.46 -12.12
C ALA A 1016 -23.31 -29.02 -12.09
N PRO A 1017 -22.88 -28.19 -11.12
CA PRO A 1017 -21.48 -27.80 -10.98
C PRO A 1017 -20.59 -28.91 -10.43
N PHE A 1018 -19.52 -29.26 -11.15
CA PHE A 1018 -18.59 -30.34 -10.80
C PHE A 1018 -17.47 -29.87 -9.87
N LYS A 1019 -17.07 -30.74 -8.95
CA LYS A 1019 -15.75 -30.68 -8.28
C LYS A 1019 -14.66 -31.15 -9.24
N PHE A 1020 -13.41 -30.73 -9.01
CA PHE A 1020 -12.29 -31.21 -9.83
C PHE A 1020 -12.05 -32.72 -9.70
N SER A 1021 -12.29 -33.34 -8.54
CA SER A 1021 -12.20 -34.80 -8.36
C SER A 1021 -13.04 -35.54 -9.40
N SER A 1022 -14.31 -35.16 -9.54
CA SER A 1022 -15.24 -35.72 -10.52
C SER A 1022 -14.82 -35.45 -11.97
N LEU A 1023 -14.32 -34.25 -12.29
CA LEU A 1023 -13.75 -33.96 -13.62
C LEU A 1023 -12.55 -34.84 -13.95
N LYS A 1024 -11.67 -35.03 -12.97
CA LYS A 1024 -10.49 -35.87 -13.09
C LYS A 1024 -10.92 -37.32 -13.36
N GLU A 1025 -11.89 -37.84 -12.63
CA GLU A 1025 -12.43 -39.19 -12.82
C GLU A 1025 -13.03 -39.37 -14.23
N ILE A 1026 -13.85 -38.42 -14.70
CA ILE A 1026 -14.39 -38.41 -16.07
C ILE A 1026 -13.26 -38.40 -17.11
N TYR A 1027 -12.21 -37.58 -16.92
CA TYR A 1027 -11.05 -37.55 -17.82
C TYR A 1027 -10.24 -38.85 -17.80
N GLU A 1028 -9.93 -39.40 -16.62
CA GLU A 1028 -9.14 -40.62 -16.48
C GLU A 1028 -9.88 -41.84 -17.06
N MET A 1029 -11.21 -41.94 -16.85
CA MET A 1029 -12.06 -42.98 -17.44
C MET A 1029 -12.14 -42.91 -18.96
N THR A 1030 -12.24 -41.71 -19.54
CA THR A 1030 -12.48 -41.53 -20.98
C THR A 1030 -11.19 -41.43 -21.82
N SER A 1031 -10.09 -40.94 -21.25
CA SER A 1031 -8.79 -40.87 -21.93
C SER A 1031 -7.90 -42.11 -21.70
N GLY A 1032 -8.22 -42.92 -20.68
CA GLY A 1032 -7.39 -44.04 -20.24
C GLY A 1032 -6.04 -43.64 -19.62
N LYS A 1033 -5.81 -42.35 -19.39
CA LYS A 1033 -4.54 -41.81 -18.86
C LYS A 1033 -4.76 -41.23 -17.46
N LYS A 1034 -3.91 -41.64 -16.51
CA LYS A 1034 -3.87 -41.00 -15.19
C LYS A 1034 -3.28 -39.59 -15.28
N VAL A 1035 -3.93 -38.63 -14.62
CA VAL A 1035 -3.54 -37.21 -14.60
C VAL A 1035 -2.60 -36.95 -13.43
N ASP A 1036 -1.38 -36.48 -13.73
CA ASP A 1036 -0.48 -35.89 -12.73
C ASP A 1036 -1.02 -34.52 -12.31
N VAL A 1037 -1.78 -34.49 -11.22
CA VAL A 1037 -2.29 -33.27 -10.54
C VAL A 1037 -1.20 -32.37 -9.96
N THR A 1038 0.07 -32.68 -10.20
CA THR A 1038 1.23 -31.88 -9.79
C THR A 1038 1.88 -31.16 -10.98
N ASP A 1039 1.45 -31.43 -12.21
CA ASP A 1039 1.80 -30.67 -13.41
C ASP A 1039 0.64 -29.74 -13.82
N ARG A 1040 0.86 -28.44 -13.61
CA ARG A 1040 -0.08 -27.36 -13.96
C ARG A 1040 -0.48 -27.37 -15.45
N ARG A 1041 0.34 -27.94 -16.35
CA ARG A 1041 0.03 -28.06 -17.79
C ARG A 1041 -0.98 -29.17 -18.08
N GLU A 1042 -0.79 -30.35 -17.49
CA GLU A 1042 -1.77 -31.45 -17.56
C GLU A 1042 -3.11 -31.01 -16.95
N LEU A 1043 -3.07 -30.30 -15.82
CA LEU A 1043 -4.24 -29.68 -15.19
C LEU A 1043 -4.98 -28.68 -16.09
N SER A 1044 -4.26 -27.70 -16.66
CA SER A 1044 -4.85 -26.72 -17.58
C SER A 1044 -5.44 -27.40 -18.83
N LYS A 1045 -4.82 -28.48 -19.30
CA LYS A 1045 -5.31 -29.28 -20.42
C LYS A 1045 -6.60 -30.05 -20.09
N VAL A 1046 -6.70 -30.69 -18.92
CA VAL A 1046 -7.93 -31.36 -18.47
C VAL A 1046 -9.08 -30.35 -18.36
N LEU A 1047 -8.80 -29.20 -17.72
CA LEU A 1047 -9.80 -28.14 -17.54
C LEU A 1047 -10.26 -27.54 -18.87
N SER A 1048 -9.34 -27.17 -19.76
CA SER A 1048 -9.70 -26.60 -21.08
C SER A 1048 -10.43 -27.58 -22.00
N GLN A 1049 -10.20 -28.90 -21.85
CA GLN A 1049 -10.91 -29.92 -22.64
C GLN A 1049 -12.31 -30.24 -22.11
N LEU A 1050 -12.51 -30.32 -20.78
CA LEU A 1050 -13.79 -30.72 -20.19
C LEU A 1050 -14.69 -29.56 -19.75
N THR A 1051 -14.12 -28.39 -19.43
CA THR A 1051 -14.86 -27.31 -18.79
C THR A 1051 -15.01 -26.09 -19.70
N GLU A 1052 -16.11 -25.37 -19.54
CA GLU A 1052 -16.33 -24.06 -20.17
C GLU A 1052 -15.95 -22.90 -19.23
N SER A 1053 -16.16 -23.09 -17.93
CA SER A 1053 -16.00 -22.06 -16.91
C SER A 1053 -15.70 -22.68 -15.55
N SER A 1054 -15.09 -21.88 -14.67
CA SER A 1054 -14.86 -22.22 -13.28
C SER A 1054 -15.22 -21.04 -12.39
N PHE A 1055 -15.76 -21.32 -11.21
CA PHE A 1055 -16.26 -20.31 -10.29
C PHE A 1055 -16.14 -20.81 -8.84
N TRP A 1056 -16.09 -19.88 -7.91
CA TRP A 1056 -16.08 -20.12 -6.47
C TRP A 1056 -17.50 -20.35 -5.93
N ASN A 1057 -17.68 -21.30 -5.01
CA ASN A 1057 -18.97 -21.55 -4.36
C ASN A 1057 -18.84 -21.84 -2.85
N ASN A 1058 -19.94 -21.65 -2.10
CA ASN A 1058 -20.14 -21.86 -0.66
C ASN A 1058 -19.27 -21.03 0.31
N GLY A 1059 -18.43 -20.11 -0.18
CA GLY A 1059 -17.75 -19.12 0.65
C GLY A 1059 -18.63 -17.89 0.94
N SER A 1060 -18.27 -17.09 1.96
CA SER A 1060 -18.96 -15.81 2.24
C SER A 1060 -18.73 -14.73 1.18
N GLU A 1061 -17.62 -14.82 0.43
CA GLU A 1061 -17.14 -13.86 -0.58
C GLU A 1061 -17.17 -14.42 -2.01
N SER A 1062 -17.62 -15.67 -2.22
CA SER A 1062 -17.54 -16.37 -3.52
C SER A 1062 -18.13 -15.56 -4.68
N TYR A 1063 -19.32 -14.96 -4.49
CA TYR A 1063 -19.98 -14.15 -5.52
C TYR A 1063 -19.18 -12.91 -5.93
N MET A 1064 -18.49 -12.28 -4.98
CA MET A 1064 -17.60 -11.15 -5.22
C MET A 1064 -16.36 -11.59 -6.00
N PHE A 1065 -15.68 -12.67 -5.58
CA PHE A 1065 -14.55 -13.22 -6.36
C PHE A 1065 -14.95 -13.67 -7.76
N ASN A 1066 -16.14 -14.24 -7.94
CA ASN A 1066 -16.68 -14.60 -9.25
C ASN A 1066 -16.86 -13.37 -10.15
N LYS A 1067 -17.43 -12.28 -9.63
CA LYS A 1067 -17.58 -11.04 -10.39
C LYS A 1067 -16.23 -10.42 -10.75
N LEU A 1068 -15.30 -10.37 -9.79
CA LEU A 1068 -13.97 -9.83 -9.99
C LEU A 1068 -13.15 -10.66 -10.99
N GLU A 1069 -13.14 -11.99 -10.88
CA GLU A 1069 -12.48 -12.88 -11.86
C GLU A 1069 -13.15 -12.78 -13.24
N ALA A 1070 -14.49 -12.68 -13.33
CA ALA A 1070 -15.19 -12.52 -14.61
C ALA A 1070 -14.80 -11.21 -15.33
N ILE A 1071 -14.75 -10.08 -14.62
CA ILE A 1071 -14.28 -8.81 -15.17
C ILE A 1071 -12.79 -8.92 -15.54
N ALA A 1072 -11.95 -9.41 -14.63
CA ALA A 1072 -10.50 -9.48 -14.81
C ALA A 1072 -10.09 -10.40 -15.98
N THR A 1073 -10.81 -11.50 -16.20
CA THR A 1073 -10.53 -12.52 -17.23
C THR A 1073 -11.28 -12.32 -18.56
N SER A 1074 -12.06 -11.25 -18.68
CA SER A 1074 -12.65 -10.82 -19.95
C SER A 1074 -11.58 -10.44 -20.99
N ALA A 1075 -11.99 -10.33 -22.26
CA ALA A 1075 -11.08 -9.94 -23.34
C ALA A 1075 -10.60 -8.48 -23.20
N GLU A 1076 -11.52 -7.57 -22.89
CA GLU A 1076 -11.25 -6.18 -22.53
C GLU A 1076 -11.72 -5.87 -21.10
N PRO A 1077 -10.89 -6.09 -20.06
CA PRO A 1077 -11.26 -5.73 -18.70
C PRO A 1077 -11.51 -4.22 -18.58
N ARG A 1078 -12.72 -3.85 -18.18
CA ARG A 1078 -13.18 -2.48 -17.96
C ARG A 1078 -13.74 -2.31 -16.55
N THR A 1079 -13.67 -1.10 -16.00
CA THR A 1079 -14.33 -0.82 -14.72
C THR A 1079 -15.86 -0.85 -14.89
N PRO A 1080 -16.61 -1.38 -13.92
CA PRO A 1080 -18.04 -1.64 -14.06
C PRO A 1080 -18.94 -0.39 -14.01
N VAL A 1081 -18.38 0.79 -13.72
CA VAL A 1081 -19.14 2.04 -13.55
C VAL A 1081 -18.88 3.02 -14.69
N LEU A 1082 -17.62 3.38 -14.94
CA LEU A 1082 -17.24 4.35 -16.00
C LEU A 1082 -16.62 3.70 -17.25
N ASP A 1083 -16.69 2.37 -17.38
CA ASP A 1083 -16.24 1.55 -18.52
C ASP A 1083 -14.76 1.75 -18.92
N VAL A 1084 -13.90 2.12 -17.94
CA VAL A 1084 -12.49 2.44 -18.17
C VAL A 1084 -11.68 1.16 -18.32
N ARG A 1085 -11.03 0.98 -19.47
CA ARG A 1085 -10.22 -0.20 -19.83
C ARG A 1085 -8.90 -0.26 -19.05
N ILE A 1086 -8.46 -1.48 -18.73
CA ILE A 1086 -7.15 -1.75 -18.14
C ILE A 1086 -5.99 -1.39 -19.11
N SER A 1087 -4.81 -1.08 -18.58
CA SER A 1087 -3.58 -0.89 -19.38
C SER A 1087 -3.35 -2.06 -20.34
N ARG A 1088 -2.94 -1.75 -21.59
CA ARG A 1088 -2.63 -2.75 -22.63
C ARG A 1088 -1.64 -3.81 -22.15
N ALA A 1089 -0.70 -3.42 -21.29
CA ALA A 1089 0.30 -4.30 -20.68
C ALA A 1089 -0.30 -5.34 -19.70
N LEU A 1090 -1.59 -5.28 -19.36
CA LEU A 1090 -2.30 -6.27 -18.53
C LEU A 1090 -3.53 -6.89 -19.22
N MET A 1091 -3.77 -6.58 -20.49
CA MET A 1091 -4.84 -7.20 -21.29
C MET A 1091 -4.56 -8.71 -21.44
N LYS A 1092 -5.62 -9.53 -21.43
CA LYS A 1092 -5.51 -11.01 -21.45
C LYS A 1092 -4.67 -11.52 -22.62
N GLU A 1093 -4.79 -10.89 -23.78
CA GLU A 1093 -4.02 -11.22 -24.98
C GLU A 1093 -2.50 -10.94 -24.90
N ASN A 1094 -2.04 -10.22 -23.87
CA ASN A 1094 -0.64 -9.78 -23.71
C ASN A 1094 0.05 -10.41 -22.48
N VAL A 1095 -0.73 -10.93 -21.51
CA VAL A 1095 -0.24 -11.62 -20.31
C VAL A 1095 -0.79 -13.04 -20.11
N GLU A 1096 -1.74 -13.48 -20.94
CA GLU A 1096 -2.47 -14.76 -20.78
C GLU A 1096 -3.08 -14.90 -19.38
N ASP A 1097 -2.63 -15.88 -18.60
CA ASP A 1097 -3.02 -16.12 -17.20
C ASP A 1097 -2.02 -15.56 -16.16
N ASP A 1098 -0.90 -14.96 -16.61
CA ASP A 1098 0.02 -14.26 -15.72
C ASP A 1098 -0.62 -12.96 -15.18
N PHE A 1099 -0.17 -12.53 -14.01
CA PHE A 1099 -0.64 -11.31 -13.32
C PHE A 1099 -2.16 -11.26 -13.03
N LEU A 1100 -2.88 -12.39 -13.02
CA LEU A 1100 -4.31 -12.43 -12.69
C LEU A 1100 -4.65 -11.73 -11.36
N THR A 1101 -3.82 -11.90 -10.33
CA THR A 1101 -3.98 -11.19 -9.04
C THR A 1101 -3.90 -9.68 -9.23
N SER A 1102 -2.97 -9.16 -10.02
CA SER A 1102 -2.89 -7.72 -10.33
C SER A 1102 -4.11 -7.21 -11.11
N ARG A 1103 -4.68 -8.04 -12.00
CA ARG A 1103 -5.91 -7.71 -12.76
C ARG A 1103 -7.15 -7.69 -11.87
N VAL A 1104 -7.30 -8.65 -10.95
CA VAL A 1104 -8.38 -8.67 -9.94
C VAL A 1104 -8.29 -7.43 -9.03
N ASN A 1105 -7.09 -7.09 -8.56
CA ASN A 1105 -6.86 -5.91 -7.72
C ASN A 1105 -7.19 -4.61 -8.44
N TRP A 1106 -6.86 -4.54 -9.73
CA TRP A 1106 -7.16 -3.40 -10.58
C TRP A 1106 -8.68 -3.14 -10.68
N VAL A 1107 -9.53 -4.18 -10.72
CA VAL A 1107 -10.99 -3.99 -10.79
C VAL A 1107 -11.50 -3.17 -9.59
N VAL A 1108 -11.13 -3.53 -8.36
CA VAL A 1108 -11.56 -2.79 -7.16
C VAL A 1108 -10.89 -1.42 -7.10
N GLN A 1109 -9.55 -1.37 -7.20
CA GLN A 1109 -8.80 -0.13 -7.00
C GLN A 1109 -9.07 0.94 -8.06
N SER A 1110 -9.32 0.52 -9.30
CA SER A 1110 -9.68 1.46 -10.37
C SER A 1110 -11.15 1.86 -10.32
N SER A 1111 -12.03 1.01 -9.80
CA SER A 1111 -13.40 1.44 -9.46
C SER A 1111 -13.42 2.46 -8.31
N ALA A 1112 -12.49 2.39 -7.36
CA ALA A 1112 -12.36 3.42 -6.31
C ALA A 1112 -11.96 4.79 -6.91
N VAL A 1113 -11.14 4.80 -7.98
CA VAL A 1113 -10.82 6.02 -8.73
C VAL A 1113 -12.04 6.55 -9.51
N ASP A 1114 -12.89 5.68 -10.05
CA ASP A 1114 -14.16 6.09 -10.65
C ASP A 1114 -15.09 6.76 -9.63
N TYR A 1115 -15.12 6.25 -8.39
CA TYR A 1115 -15.84 6.87 -7.27
C TYR A 1115 -15.31 8.29 -6.98
N LEU A 1116 -13.99 8.47 -6.91
CA LEU A 1116 -13.37 9.78 -6.72
C LEU A 1116 -13.74 10.75 -7.85
N HIS A 1117 -13.66 10.32 -9.12
CA HIS A 1117 -14.01 11.17 -10.25
C HIS A 1117 -15.49 11.61 -10.21
N LEU A 1118 -16.40 10.69 -9.87
CA LEU A 1118 -17.82 11.02 -9.67
C LEU A 1118 -18.00 12.06 -8.55
N MET A 1119 -17.31 11.89 -7.41
CA MET A 1119 -17.35 12.87 -6.32
C MET A 1119 -16.85 14.26 -6.75
N LEU A 1120 -15.70 14.35 -7.42
CA LEU A 1120 -15.12 15.63 -7.84
C LEU A 1120 -16.03 16.36 -8.85
N VAL A 1121 -16.56 15.64 -9.84
CA VAL A 1121 -17.44 16.19 -10.89
C VAL A 1121 -18.80 16.62 -10.32
N CYS A 1122 -19.36 15.87 -9.37
CA CYS A 1122 -20.62 16.23 -8.69
C CYS A 1122 -20.43 17.40 -7.73
N MET A 1123 -19.38 17.40 -6.91
CA MET A 1123 -19.14 18.50 -5.96
C MET A 1123 -18.89 19.82 -6.69
N LYS A 1124 -18.10 19.79 -7.78
CA LYS A 1124 -17.88 20.98 -8.62
C LYS A 1124 -19.16 21.47 -9.30
N TRP A 1125 -20.02 20.55 -9.77
CA TRP A 1125 -21.34 20.92 -10.28
C TRP A 1125 -22.22 21.57 -9.20
N LEU A 1126 -22.31 20.99 -8.00
CA LEU A 1126 -23.08 21.57 -6.89
C LEU A 1126 -22.53 22.94 -6.48
N MET A 1127 -21.20 23.08 -6.35
CA MET A 1127 -20.57 24.36 -6.03
C MET A 1127 -20.89 25.43 -7.08
N THR A 1128 -20.88 25.06 -8.37
CA THR A 1128 -21.18 25.98 -9.48
C THR A 1128 -22.67 26.31 -9.57
N LYS A 1129 -23.56 25.31 -9.46
CA LYS A 1129 -25.03 25.46 -9.58
C LYS A 1129 -25.62 26.31 -8.47
N TYR A 1130 -25.08 26.18 -7.25
CA TYR A 1130 -25.60 26.88 -6.07
C TYR A 1130 -24.75 28.08 -5.64
N ASP A 1131 -23.67 28.42 -6.34
CA ASP A 1131 -22.73 29.47 -5.92
C ASP A 1131 -22.24 29.25 -4.48
N ILE A 1132 -21.57 28.12 -4.26
CA ILE A 1132 -20.86 27.77 -3.03
C ILE A 1132 -19.37 28.06 -3.28
N ARG A 1133 -18.83 29.08 -2.60
CA ARG A 1133 -17.45 29.56 -2.76
C ARG A 1133 -16.47 28.55 -2.14
N GLY A 1134 -15.93 27.65 -2.97
CA GLY A 1134 -14.94 26.68 -2.54
C GLY A 1134 -14.03 26.18 -3.66
N ARG A 1135 -12.90 25.59 -3.26
CA ARG A 1135 -11.85 25.06 -4.14
C ARG A 1135 -11.41 23.67 -3.67
N PHE A 1136 -11.15 22.77 -4.60
CA PHE A 1136 -10.59 21.45 -4.28
C PHE A 1136 -9.18 21.59 -3.69
N CYS A 1137 -8.96 21.03 -2.50
CA CYS A 1137 -7.63 21.02 -1.88
C CYS A 1137 -6.84 19.82 -2.37
N LEU A 1138 -7.24 18.62 -1.96
CA LEU A 1138 -6.53 17.36 -2.20
C LEU A 1138 -7.47 16.19 -1.87
N SER A 1139 -7.17 15.02 -2.47
CA SER A 1139 -7.68 13.74 -2.01
C SER A 1139 -6.51 12.83 -1.64
N ILE A 1140 -6.60 12.18 -0.48
CA ILE A 1140 -5.59 11.25 0.04
C ILE A 1140 -6.30 9.94 0.41
N HIS A 1141 -5.97 8.85 -0.27
CA HIS A 1141 -6.65 7.56 -0.10
C HIS A 1141 -8.17 7.68 -0.40
N ASP A 1142 -9.00 7.60 0.64
CA ASP A 1142 -10.45 7.72 0.70
C ASP A 1142 -10.93 9.09 1.22
N GLU A 1143 -10.01 9.95 1.66
CA GLU A 1143 -10.28 11.33 2.12
C GLU A 1143 -10.42 12.29 0.92
N VAL A 1144 -11.44 13.14 0.91
CA VAL A 1144 -11.61 14.26 -0.06
C VAL A 1144 -11.81 15.56 0.71
N ARG A 1145 -10.97 16.57 0.46
CA ARG A 1145 -10.98 17.86 1.17
C ARG A 1145 -11.09 19.06 0.22
N TYR A 1146 -11.84 20.08 0.64
CA TYR A 1146 -12.07 21.35 -0.05
C TYR A 1146 -11.81 22.53 0.89
N LEU A 1147 -11.26 23.63 0.37
CA LEU A 1147 -11.22 24.92 1.07
C LEU A 1147 -12.48 25.70 0.71
N VAL A 1148 -13.26 26.14 1.70
CA VAL A 1148 -14.57 26.76 1.53
C VAL A 1148 -14.64 28.04 2.35
N GLU A 1149 -15.31 29.08 1.83
CA GLU A 1149 -15.57 30.33 2.55
C GLU A 1149 -16.48 30.06 3.77
N ASP A 1150 -16.22 30.72 4.91
CA ASP A 1150 -16.87 30.37 6.18
C ASP A 1150 -18.40 30.55 6.14
N ASP A 1151 -18.92 31.50 5.34
CA ASP A 1151 -20.37 31.69 5.14
C ASP A 1151 -21.03 30.53 4.34
N ASP A 1152 -20.25 29.78 3.55
CA ASP A 1152 -20.72 28.70 2.68
C ASP A 1152 -20.41 27.29 3.23
N ARG A 1153 -19.67 27.20 4.34
CA ARG A 1153 -19.19 25.93 4.92
C ARG A 1153 -20.31 24.91 5.17
N ASP A 1154 -21.43 25.33 5.75
CA ASP A 1154 -22.54 24.44 6.13
C ASP A 1154 -23.33 23.97 4.89
N ARG A 1155 -23.37 24.80 3.82
CA ARG A 1155 -23.92 24.43 2.50
C ARG A 1155 -22.99 23.42 1.81
N ALA A 1156 -21.68 23.60 1.88
CA ALA A 1156 -20.70 22.66 1.34
C ALA A 1156 -20.73 21.30 2.07
N VAL A 1157 -20.95 21.29 3.38
CA VAL A 1157 -21.16 20.05 4.17
C VAL A 1157 -22.35 19.26 3.62
N LEU A 1158 -23.51 19.90 3.42
CA LEU A 1158 -24.67 19.25 2.82
C LEU A 1158 -24.40 18.81 1.37
N ALA A 1159 -23.73 19.63 0.57
CA ALA A 1159 -23.38 19.29 -0.81
C ALA A 1159 -22.46 18.05 -0.90
N LEU A 1160 -21.56 17.86 0.07
CA LEU A 1160 -20.69 16.69 0.13
C LEU A 1160 -21.47 15.42 0.52
N HIS A 1161 -22.39 15.51 1.50
CA HIS A 1161 -23.33 14.43 1.83
C HIS A 1161 -24.16 14.01 0.60
N LEU A 1162 -24.73 14.96 -0.14
CA LEU A 1162 -25.49 14.71 -1.38
C LEU A 1162 -24.61 14.14 -2.50
N THR A 1163 -23.36 14.56 -2.58
CA THR A 1163 -22.37 14.01 -3.53
C THR A 1163 -22.10 12.53 -3.28
N ASN A 1164 -21.97 12.09 -2.02
CA ASN A 1164 -21.84 10.65 -1.70
C ASN A 1164 -23.11 9.87 -2.07
N LEU A 1165 -24.30 10.40 -1.77
CA LEU A 1165 -25.58 9.81 -2.15
C LEU A 1165 -25.67 9.57 -3.67
N LEU A 1166 -25.40 10.61 -4.46
CA LEU A 1166 -25.42 10.56 -5.92
C LEU A 1166 -24.38 9.58 -6.48
N THR A 1167 -23.14 9.62 -5.98
CA THR A 1167 -22.08 8.69 -6.41
C THR A 1167 -22.44 7.24 -6.11
N ARG A 1168 -22.99 6.92 -4.91
CA ARG A 1168 -23.40 5.55 -4.58
C ARG A 1168 -24.63 5.10 -5.38
N ALA A 1169 -25.57 6.00 -5.65
CA ALA A 1169 -26.70 5.73 -6.54
C ALA A 1169 -26.25 5.43 -7.98
N MET A 1170 -25.24 6.15 -8.51
CA MET A 1170 -24.64 5.86 -9.82
C MET A 1170 -24.02 4.46 -9.89
N PHE A 1171 -23.25 4.06 -8.86
CA PHE A 1171 -22.72 2.70 -8.73
C PHE A 1171 -23.82 1.63 -8.74
N ALA A 1172 -24.89 1.83 -7.95
CA ALA A 1172 -26.02 0.91 -7.92
C ALA A 1172 -26.72 0.82 -9.28
N HIS A 1173 -27.02 1.97 -9.92
CA HIS A 1173 -27.67 2.06 -11.22
C HIS A 1173 -26.88 1.31 -12.31
N ARG A 1174 -25.57 1.56 -12.43
CA ARG A 1174 -24.68 0.89 -13.40
C ARG A 1174 -24.59 -0.62 -13.20
N LEU A 1175 -24.76 -1.09 -11.96
CA LEU A 1175 -24.81 -2.52 -11.62
C LEU A 1175 -26.22 -3.14 -11.74
N GLY A 1176 -27.23 -2.35 -12.15
CA GLY A 1176 -28.61 -2.78 -12.35
C GLY A 1176 -29.41 -2.93 -11.06
N MET A 1177 -29.06 -2.17 -10.01
CA MET A 1177 -29.79 -2.05 -8.75
C MET A 1177 -30.41 -0.65 -8.65
N TYR A 1178 -31.74 -0.59 -8.55
CA TYR A 1178 -32.52 0.66 -8.60
C TYR A 1178 -33.00 1.14 -7.23
N ASP A 1179 -32.22 0.87 -6.19
CA ASP A 1179 -32.42 1.35 -4.82
C ASP A 1179 -31.05 1.46 -4.12
N LEU A 1180 -31.00 2.08 -2.93
CA LEU A 1180 -29.78 2.26 -2.15
C LEU A 1180 -30.03 2.06 -0.64
N PRO A 1181 -29.16 1.32 0.08
CA PRO A 1181 -29.22 1.24 1.54
C PRO A 1181 -29.00 2.59 2.21
N LEU A 1182 -29.79 2.89 3.24
CA LEU A 1182 -29.70 4.16 3.97
C LEU A 1182 -28.39 4.27 4.79
N SER A 1183 -27.86 3.15 5.30
CA SER A 1183 -26.66 3.10 6.15
C SER A 1183 -25.37 3.61 5.49
N ILE A 1184 -25.36 3.70 4.15
CA ILE A 1184 -24.21 4.17 3.36
C ILE A 1184 -24.50 5.45 2.56
N ALA A 1185 -25.77 5.84 2.47
CA ALA A 1185 -26.25 6.90 1.59
C ALA A 1185 -25.60 8.27 1.90
N TYR A 1186 -25.27 8.49 3.17
CA TYR A 1186 -24.63 9.68 3.69
C TYR A 1186 -23.35 9.30 4.44
N PHE A 1187 -22.37 10.19 4.49
CA PHE A 1187 -21.21 10.03 5.38
C PHE A 1187 -21.64 9.89 6.85
N SER A 1188 -20.86 9.16 7.64
CA SER A 1188 -20.98 9.13 9.10
C SER A 1188 -20.83 10.55 9.68
N ALA A 1189 -19.81 11.28 9.23
CA ALA A 1189 -19.66 12.72 9.41
C ALA A 1189 -18.89 13.37 8.25
N VAL A 1190 -19.07 14.67 8.08
CA VAL A 1190 -18.22 15.56 7.30
C VAL A 1190 -17.46 16.46 8.29
N ASP A 1191 -16.14 16.47 8.18
CA ASP A 1191 -15.26 17.33 8.98
C ASP A 1191 -15.30 18.77 8.47
N VAL A 1192 -15.37 19.73 9.40
CA VAL A 1192 -15.18 21.17 9.17
C VAL A 1192 -14.11 21.66 10.14
N ASP A 1193 -12.98 22.11 9.62
CA ASP A 1193 -11.79 22.39 10.43
C ASP A 1193 -10.98 23.57 9.85
N ARG A 1194 -10.13 24.19 10.68
CA ARG A 1194 -9.12 25.16 10.19
C ARG A 1194 -7.87 24.46 9.65
N VAL A 1195 -7.69 23.15 9.92
CA VAL A 1195 -6.51 22.38 9.49
C VAL A 1195 -6.87 21.01 8.92
N LEU A 1196 -6.00 20.46 8.06
CA LEU A 1196 -6.20 19.12 7.54
C LEU A 1196 -5.78 18.07 8.59
N ARG A 1197 -6.75 17.42 9.24
CA ARG A 1197 -6.55 16.21 10.06
C ARG A 1197 -7.65 15.18 9.76
N LYS A 1198 -7.44 13.93 10.20
CA LYS A 1198 -8.39 12.82 9.97
C LYS A 1198 -9.57 12.82 10.95
N ASP A 1199 -9.36 13.37 12.15
CA ASP A 1199 -10.38 13.50 13.18
C ASP A 1199 -10.30 14.94 13.70
N ALA A 1200 -11.35 15.72 13.48
CA ALA A 1200 -11.42 17.14 13.81
C ALA A 1200 -11.28 17.43 15.32
N SER A 1201 -11.55 16.44 16.19
CA SER A 1201 -11.48 16.57 17.65
C SER A 1201 -10.07 16.39 18.23
N VAL A 1202 -9.13 15.84 17.44
CA VAL A 1202 -7.79 15.46 17.88
C VAL A 1202 -6.81 16.63 17.78
N ASP A 1203 -6.25 17.03 18.92
CA ASP A 1203 -5.33 18.18 19.06
C ASP A 1203 -3.88 17.91 18.59
N CYS A 1204 -3.67 16.81 17.86
CA CYS A 1204 -2.40 16.40 17.23
C CYS A 1204 -1.13 16.54 18.10
N LEU A 1205 -1.18 15.97 19.32
CA LEU A 1205 -0.04 15.85 20.23
C LEU A 1205 1.04 14.92 19.65
N THR A 1206 2.27 15.42 19.51
CA THR A 1206 3.46 14.69 19.04
C THR A 1206 4.71 15.13 19.82
N PRO A 1207 5.87 14.47 19.65
CA PRO A 1207 7.09 14.91 20.34
C PRO A 1207 7.62 16.28 19.87
N SER A 1208 7.32 16.67 18.63
CA SER A 1208 7.57 18.03 18.08
C SER A 1208 6.48 19.04 18.44
N ASN A 1209 5.29 18.57 18.81
CA ASN A 1209 4.16 19.37 19.27
C ASN A 1209 3.61 18.87 20.64
N PRO A 1210 4.37 18.99 21.74
CA PRO A 1210 4.00 18.39 23.02
C PRO A 1210 2.84 19.10 23.74
N GLN A 1211 2.47 20.32 23.32
CA GLN A 1211 1.37 21.09 23.92
C GLN A 1211 0.08 21.09 23.08
N GLY A 1212 0.10 20.48 21.90
CA GLY A 1212 -1.07 20.37 21.02
C GLY A 1212 -1.26 21.58 20.10
N LEU A 1213 -2.12 21.43 19.09
CA LEU A 1213 -2.37 22.47 18.08
C LEU A 1213 -2.95 23.75 18.69
N GLU A 1214 -3.87 23.60 19.65
CA GLU A 1214 -4.54 24.72 20.32
C GLU A 1214 -3.55 25.65 21.02
N ARG A 1215 -2.59 25.10 21.77
CA ARG A 1215 -1.60 25.88 22.52
C ARG A 1215 -0.38 26.28 21.71
N THR A 1216 0.11 25.40 20.84
CA THR A 1216 1.38 25.62 20.12
C THR A 1216 1.21 26.51 18.90
N TYR A 1217 0.06 26.42 18.22
CA TYR A 1217 -0.20 27.06 16.92
C TYR A 1217 -1.47 27.91 16.91
N GLY A 1218 -2.22 27.99 18.02
CA GLY A 1218 -3.47 28.77 18.11
C GLY A 1218 -4.65 28.15 17.35
N VAL A 1219 -4.56 26.87 16.99
CA VAL A 1219 -5.55 26.20 16.12
C VAL A 1219 -6.56 25.43 16.99
N PRO A 1220 -7.85 25.82 17.01
CA PRO A 1220 -8.87 25.13 17.80
C PRO A 1220 -9.19 23.74 17.23
N LYS A 1221 -10.03 22.99 17.95
CA LYS A 1221 -10.65 21.76 17.44
C LYS A 1221 -11.73 22.09 16.41
N GLY A 1222 -11.84 21.26 15.39
CA GLY A 1222 -12.90 21.36 14.38
C GLY A 1222 -14.18 20.65 14.80
N GLU A 1223 -15.14 20.63 13.89
CA GLU A 1223 -16.45 19.99 14.05
C GLU A 1223 -16.56 18.78 13.11
N ALA A 1224 -17.21 17.70 13.55
CA ALA A 1224 -17.60 16.58 12.71
C ALA A 1224 -19.13 16.55 12.63
N LEU A 1225 -19.68 16.88 11.47
CA LEU A 1225 -21.11 17.14 11.27
C LEU A 1225 -21.80 15.97 10.58
N SER A 1226 -22.90 15.48 11.16
CA SER A 1226 -23.75 14.50 10.48
C SER A 1226 -24.66 15.18 9.46
N VAL A 1227 -25.32 14.36 8.63
CA VAL A 1227 -26.35 14.85 7.70
C VAL A 1227 -27.51 15.54 8.42
N PHE A 1228 -27.79 15.19 9.69
CA PHE A 1228 -28.84 15.84 10.48
C PHE A 1228 -28.42 17.24 10.94
N ASP A 1229 -27.16 17.41 11.33
CA ASP A 1229 -26.59 18.72 11.67
C ASP A 1229 -26.57 19.63 10.44
N ALA A 1230 -26.16 19.08 9.29
CA ALA A 1230 -26.18 19.77 8.00
C ALA A 1230 -27.60 20.23 7.63
N VAL A 1231 -28.61 19.37 7.75
CA VAL A 1231 -30.02 19.71 7.51
C VAL A 1231 -30.52 20.76 8.49
N ALA A 1232 -30.19 20.66 9.78
CA ALA A 1232 -30.61 21.62 10.79
C ALA A 1232 -30.03 23.03 10.56
N ARG A 1233 -28.77 23.13 10.10
CA ARG A 1233 -28.10 24.41 9.80
C ARG A 1233 -28.54 25.05 8.48
N THR A 1234 -28.89 24.24 7.48
CA THR A 1234 -29.23 24.72 6.11
C THR A 1234 -30.72 24.78 5.80
N GLY A 1235 -31.58 24.22 6.67
CA GLY A 1235 -32.97 23.93 6.34
C GLY A 1235 -33.13 22.79 5.32
N GLY A 1236 -32.09 21.97 5.12
CA GLY A 1236 -32.07 20.86 4.16
C GLY A 1236 -31.99 21.28 2.69
N ARG A 1237 -31.54 22.51 2.40
CA ARG A 1237 -31.44 23.11 1.06
C ARG A 1237 -30.01 23.58 0.76
N LEU A 1238 -29.67 23.64 -0.52
CA LEU A 1238 -28.39 24.18 -0.97
C LEU A 1238 -28.48 25.64 -1.42
N ASP A 1239 -29.66 26.21 -1.68
CA ASP A 1239 -29.81 27.62 -2.09
C ASP A 1239 -29.31 28.60 -1.00
N LYS A 1240 -28.88 29.81 -1.40
CA LYS A 1240 -28.61 30.89 -0.44
C LYS A 1240 -29.94 31.35 0.18
N GLN A 1241 -29.96 31.51 1.51
CA GLN A 1241 -31.13 32.00 2.27
C GLN A 1241 -31.19 33.53 2.27
#